data_AF-A0A914KQP8-F1
#
_entry.id   AF-A0A914KQP8-F1
#
_cell.length_a   1.000
_cell.length_b   1.000
_cell.length_c   1.000
_cell.angle_alpha   90.00
_cell.angle_beta   90.00
_cell.angle_gamma   90.00
#
_symmetry.space_group_name_H-M   'P 1'
#
loop_
_entity.id
_entity.type
_entity.pdbx_description
1 polymer ?
#
loop_
_entity_poly.entity_id
_entity_poly.type
_entity_poly.pdbx_seq_one_letter_code
_entity_poly.pdbx_strand_id
1 'polypeptide(L)'
;MFPPPPKKFKNFSISNILGSQTNNPFVKKLGHETKFNRKFNSSKVSTRFLISDLPNDPESLLAGIFQSTIGEALEESRQWGVDPDQLGCIISSQNLDSDVWIPVREITPNTIDSILNQFLKVAQSKKQDNGMLWGAPFLVSVSTIQRSDTPRRVHGRGRNSSSKQLKINDKSLIKIRNDDNYCLFYSLVATFIYATCLWPKWKFYDYMRSRRGMTNQFKKDSKDLMETVGAPLDKDSYDAEEWIPSVVEYWNLLNKGWFKVFIFGDLGEKPIYKYGPDNFDTPIILYYNKEHFDGVRRASDLFGELYCLSCESVYNRKSNHSISCKSRCPNCSRVGPGFPCKNLNDFFKHCKGCGKEFKNENCFTHHITSNFCSSSKKCGKCGVIWDVKDNNRNGREGHVCSERYCTTCGSYHDPKRGCYIKPLVIKPPKAYRIIAFDFETMQYREGDKGKMHDVNFIGVKVNCPDCINNGPSPDCSVCGEDRTLTFSTRPFQNTPVDIKNFTENPLEEFVSWIIDSSVTDTVAFSHFGGRFDMVLVFKELFLRGLTPDMIKKGNKLYEMKVKVGKKNWVIFRDTFNLMPMSLASLVPAFALSVEDKPFFPHMEDYLADGMMPDKRGQFDKWYEQHKDEPFNLDEALASYCTNDVEILMAALVAFRREFLEVSNGLDVLREAMTIASACMKHFRTNHLTSQHLGIVPEKGYDNADNQSLLALRFLAWYAEEHNVNIRNAYSKEGEKRFGNYRVDGWVEENKLVIEVNGCCWHGCKKCFPDDEIRLPNGVTAGIQRERDERRLDFIESFGVNVEVYWECEIRGMLSRDRVMRLKFKNYLDNGPIDIRSAFFGGRTGPLKLFQKTGEGQKISYYDVTSLYPFINVSTRYPIGHPDVHILNNDVNWTQPSDNTFELALLKVFVIPPRNIDIPVLPMKIGDDDERLLFPLCSTCAKEHPNGDVNENYSCKHTDQQRGWVSTCTSIELNEALKEGYVVTKVFRVLEFKNFDDNLFRPYIREFMAQKIHASGFDNDIKGDQHKEEDFIKECKEKFGIIIDREKMKVNKGKRTQAKLCLNNLWGRFSLRNFGLSQCVVTDDPAVYTKYSNDPSIIINFFEELTDDLLLISYTKKKEFVEEHDSSNVIISL
;
A
#
# COMPACT_ATOMS: atom_id res chain seq x y z
N MET A 1 12.83 39.20 14.75
CA MET A 1 11.38 39.48 14.61
C MET A 1 10.69 38.18 14.25
N PHE A 2 9.62 37.84 14.95
CA PHE A 2 8.93 36.54 14.91
C PHE A 2 8.36 36.19 13.52
N PRO A 3 8.27 34.90 13.14
CA PRO A 3 7.21 34.46 12.23
C PRO A 3 5.86 34.60 12.94
N PRO A 4 4.76 34.92 12.24
CA PRO A 4 3.45 34.95 12.88
C PRO A 4 3.14 33.54 13.43
N PRO A 5 2.46 33.43 14.59
CA PRO A 5 1.94 32.15 15.05
C PRO A 5 1.04 31.54 13.96
N PRO A 6 0.82 30.21 13.94
CA PRO A 6 -0.30 29.66 13.18
C PRO A 6 -1.53 30.46 13.57
N LYS A 7 -2.14 31.15 12.61
CA LYS A 7 -3.35 31.94 12.84
C LYS A 7 -4.35 30.96 13.44
N LYS A 8 -4.69 31.12 14.72
CA LYS A 8 -5.98 30.63 15.22
C LYS A 8 -7.02 31.46 14.47
N PHE A 9 -7.56 30.91 13.39
CA PHE A 9 -8.65 31.54 12.67
C PHE A 9 -9.80 31.75 13.64
N LYS A 10 -10.44 32.92 13.58
CA LYS A 10 -11.59 33.22 14.45
C LYS A 10 -12.62 32.12 14.25
N ASN A 11 -13.18 31.57 15.34
CA ASN A 11 -14.42 30.80 15.27
C ASN A 11 -15.47 31.67 14.60
N PHE A 12 -15.74 31.46 13.32
CA PHE A 12 -16.90 32.06 12.67
C PHE A 12 -18.11 31.22 13.09
N SER A 13 -19.10 31.86 13.72
CA SER A 13 -20.38 31.21 13.93
C SER A 13 -21.03 30.96 12.57
N ILE A 14 -21.72 29.82 12.43
CA ILE A 14 -22.53 29.44 11.25
C ILE A 14 -23.41 30.61 10.77
N SER A 15 -23.90 31.44 11.71
CA SER A 15 -24.70 32.63 11.46
C SER A 15 -24.00 33.77 10.68
N ASN A 16 -22.66 33.87 10.72
CA ASN A 16 -21.93 34.95 10.05
C ASN A 16 -21.64 34.68 8.57
N ILE A 17 -21.70 33.42 8.12
CA ILE A 17 -21.40 33.03 6.73
C ILE A 17 -22.68 32.69 5.97
N LEU A 18 -23.67 32.09 6.65
CA LEU A 18 -24.89 31.57 6.03
C LEU A 18 -26.17 32.04 6.72
N GLY A 19 -26.18 33.27 7.25
CA GLY A 19 -27.39 33.89 7.82
C GLY A 19 -28.64 33.51 7.02
N SER A 20 -29.65 33.01 7.71
CA SER A 20 -30.90 32.52 7.14
C SER A 20 -31.44 33.55 6.14
N GLN A 21 -31.35 33.18 4.85
CA GLN A 21 -31.71 33.99 3.69
C GLN A 21 -30.77 35.16 3.34
N THR A 22 -29.99 34.92 2.27
CA THR A 22 -29.37 35.89 1.33
C THR A 22 -28.28 36.87 1.83
N ASN A 23 -27.11 36.75 1.18
CA ASN A 23 -26.01 37.73 1.01
C ASN A 23 -24.84 37.73 2.02
N ASN A 24 -24.00 36.68 1.95
CA ASN A 24 -22.55 36.92 1.95
C ASN A 24 -22.17 37.44 0.54
N PRO A 25 -21.57 38.64 0.40
CA PRO A 25 -21.30 39.25 -0.92
C PRO A 25 -20.31 38.43 -1.77
N PHE A 26 -19.54 37.52 -1.15
CA PHE A 26 -18.51 36.77 -1.84
C PHE A 26 -18.98 35.36 -2.25
N VAL A 27 -19.72 34.62 -1.40
CA VAL A 27 -20.01 33.18 -1.61
C VAL A 27 -21.48 32.90 -1.90
N LYS A 28 -21.76 32.11 -2.94
CA LYS A 28 -23.07 31.58 -3.27
C LYS A 28 -23.08 30.05 -3.18
N LYS A 29 -24.06 29.47 -2.45
CA LYS A 29 -24.36 28.02 -2.46
C LYS A 29 -25.23 27.74 -3.69
N LEU A 30 -24.72 26.95 -4.63
CA LEU A 30 -25.36 26.67 -5.93
C LEU A 30 -26.20 25.39 -5.92
N GLY A 31 -25.88 24.45 -5.05
CA GLY A 31 -26.57 23.16 -4.98
C GLY A 31 -26.10 22.35 -3.77
N HIS A 32 -26.94 21.44 -3.31
CA HIS A 32 -26.69 20.60 -2.15
C HIS A 32 -27.32 19.23 -2.39
N GLU A 33 -26.56 18.18 -2.17
CA GLU A 33 -26.97 16.80 -2.33
C GLU A 33 -26.52 15.98 -1.13
N THR A 34 -27.41 15.10 -0.68
CA THR A 34 -27.17 14.25 0.48
C THR A 34 -27.49 12.81 0.13
N LYS A 35 -26.51 11.92 0.37
CA LYS A 35 -26.67 10.49 0.14
C LYS A 35 -26.37 9.73 1.43
N PHE A 36 -27.31 8.89 1.88
CA PHE A 36 -27.12 8.00 3.01
C PHE A 36 -27.10 6.55 2.52
N ASN A 37 -26.02 5.83 2.78
CA ASN A 37 -25.91 4.41 2.48
C ASN A 37 -26.16 3.60 3.76
N ARG A 38 -27.37 3.04 3.86
CA ARG A 38 -27.80 2.23 5.01
C ARG A 38 -27.02 0.92 5.16
N LYS A 39 -26.47 0.39 4.07
CA LYS A 39 -25.72 -0.88 4.07
C LYS A 39 -24.35 -0.72 4.74
N PHE A 40 -23.71 0.43 4.54
CA PHE A 40 -22.39 0.73 5.12
C PHE A 40 -22.44 1.73 6.28
N ASN A 41 -23.62 2.24 6.66
CA ASN A 41 -23.80 3.29 7.68
C ASN A 41 -22.91 4.51 7.43
N SER A 42 -22.79 4.91 6.16
CA SER A 42 -22.03 6.08 5.74
C SER A 42 -22.96 7.13 5.15
N SER A 43 -22.58 8.40 5.34
CA SER A 43 -23.27 9.51 4.68
C SER A 43 -22.27 10.32 3.86
N LYS A 44 -22.72 10.85 2.72
CA LYS A 44 -21.96 11.76 1.87
C LYS A 44 -22.82 13.00 1.63
N VAL A 45 -22.31 14.15 2.06
CA VAL A 45 -22.91 15.46 1.80
C VAL A 45 -22.04 16.18 0.79
N SER A 46 -22.62 16.59 -0.32
CA SER A 46 -21.93 17.29 -1.41
C SER A 46 -22.58 18.65 -1.63
N THR A 47 -21.82 19.72 -1.41
CA THR A 47 -22.30 21.08 -1.59
C THR A 47 -21.48 21.83 -2.64
N ARG A 48 -22.17 22.41 -3.62
CA ARG A 48 -21.58 23.21 -4.68
C ARG A 48 -21.59 24.69 -4.28
N PHE A 49 -20.45 25.34 -4.38
CA PHE A 49 -20.24 26.74 -4.05
C PHE A 49 -19.68 27.51 -5.25
N LEU A 50 -19.90 28.81 -5.29
CA LEU A 50 -19.24 29.75 -6.20
C LEU A 50 -18.76 30.93 -5.35
N ILE A 51 -17.46 31.27 -5.44
CA ILE A 51 -17.02 32.56 -4.93
C ILE A 51 -16.94 33.56 -6.09
N SER A 52 -17.70 34.63 -5.96
CA SER A 52 -17.91 35.69 -6.95
C SER A 52 -16.78 36.73 -6.97
N ASP A 53 -16.09 36.95 -5.84
CA ASP A 53 -15.01 37.94 -5.70
C ASP A 53 -14.06 37.56 -4.54
N LEU A 54 -12.86 38.13 -4.49
CA LEU A 54 -11.79 37.76 -3.54
C LEU A 54 -11.83 38.64 -2.28
N PRO A 55 -12.08 38.09 -1.08
CA PRO A 55 -12.08 38.88 0.15
C PRO A 55 -10.64 39.18 0.64
N ASN A 56 -10.52 40.14 1.56
CA ASN A 56 -9.25 40.48 2.24
C ASN A 56 -8.62 39.29 3.02
N ASP A 57 -9.40 38.27 3.37
CA ASP A 57 -8.93 37.07 4.08
C ASP A 57 -9.54 35.78 3.47
N PRO A 58 -9.00 35.31 2.33
CA PRO A 58 -9.55 34.18 1.57
C PRO A 58 -9.46 32.85 2.33
N GLU A 59 -8.44 32.67 3.18
CA GLU A 59 -8.25 31.46 3.99
C GLU A 59 -9.37 31.29 5.02
N SER A 60 -9.73 32.37 5.71
CA SER A 60 -10.84 32.37 6.68
C SER A 60 -12.18 32.06 6.02
N LEU A 61 -12.42 32.54 4.80
CA LEU A 61 -13.65 32.24 4.07
C LEU A 61 -13.73 30.75 3.70
N LEU A 62 -12.62 30.16 3.23
CA LEU A 62 -12.55 28.73 2.91
C LEU A 62 -12.72 27.86 4.16
N ALA A 63 -12.07 28.21 5.28
CA ALA A 63 -12.27 27.53 6.56
C ALA A 63 -13.76 27.52 6.96
N GLY A 64 -14.43 28.65 6.78
CA GLY A 64 -15.85 28.81 7.03
C GLY A 64 -16.75 27.92 6.15
N ILE A 65 -16.44 27.82 4.85
CA ILE A 65 -17.14 26.93 3.91
C ILE A 65 -16.98 25.46 4.33
N PHE A 66 -15.75 25.04 4.66
CA PHE A 66 -15.48 23.68 5.12
C PHE A 66 -16.19 23.38 6.44
N GLN A 67 -16.17 24.32 7.39
CA GLN A 67 -16.85 24.19 8.67
C GLN A 67 -18.36 24.01 8.51
N SER A 68 -18.98 24.80 7.62
CA SER A 68 -20.41 24.66 7.34
C SER A 68 -20.74 23.31 6.73
N THR A 69 -20.00 22.89 5.70
CA THR A 69 -20.28 21.64 4.99
C THR A 69 -20.09 20.43 5.91
N ILE A 70 -19.10 20.49 6.81
CA ILE A 70 -18.89 19.47 7.84
C ILE A 70 -20.03 19.49 8.87
N GLY A 71 -20.45 20.66 9.35
CA GLY A 71 -21.57 20.78 10.27
C GLY A 71 -22.84 20.13 9.71
N GLU A 72 -23.19 20.46 8.46
CA GLU A 72 -24.31 19.86 7.73
C GLU A 72 -24.17 18.34 7.64
N ALA A 73 -22.98 17.82 7.29
CA ALA A 73 -22.74 16.37 7.20
C ALA A 73 -22.88 15.64 8.54
N LEU A 74 -22.44 16.24 9.64
CA LEU A 74 -22.56 15.67 10.98
C LEU A 74 -24.02 15.67 11.46
N GLU A 75 -24.75 16.76 11.22
CA GLU A 75 -26.18 16.86 11.54
C GLU A 75 -27.00 15.84 10.76
N GLU A 76 -26.78 15.75 9.46
CA GLU A 76 -27.46 14.77 8.61
C GLU A 76 -27.20 13.34 9.08
N SER A 77 -25.94 12.97 9.30
CA SER A 77 -25.56 11.65 9.80
C SER A 77 -26.34 11.29 11.08
N ARG A 78 -26.46 12.24 12.01
CA ARG A 78 -27.19 12.06 13.27
C ARG A 78 -28.70 11.92 13.08
N GLN A 79 -29.29 12.59 12.09
CA GLN A 79 -30.72 12.41 11.74
C GLN A 79 -31.01 10.98 11.29
N TRP A 80 -30.05 10.34 10.61
CA TRP A 80 -30.13 8.93 10.21
C TRP A 80 -29.73 7.94 11.32
N GLY A 81 -29.49 8.42 12.54
CA GLY A 81 -29.15 7.58 13.70
C GLY A 81 -27.70 7.12 13.76
N VAL A 82 -26.80 7.75 12.99
CA VAL A 82 -25.36 7.46 12.96
C VAL A 82 -24.61 8.62 13.60
N ASP A 83 -23.88 8.38 14.69
CA ASP A 83 -23.00 9.40 15.29
C ASP A 83 -21.56 9.19 14.78
N PRO A 84 -21.10 10.01 13.80
CA PRO A 84 -19.83 9.78 13.16
C PRO A 84 -18.68 10.26 14.06
N ASP A 85 -17.63 9.46 14.15
CA ASP A 85 -16.37 9.80 14.83
C ASP A 85 -15.23 10.10 13.85
N GLN A 86 -15.45 9.83 12.55
CA GLN A 86 -14.51 10.10 11.48
C GLN A 86 -15.17 10.81 10.28
N LEU A 87 -14.36 11.58 9.55
CA LEU A 87 -14.76 12.17 8.27
C LEU A 87 -13.62 12.21 7.26
N GLY A 88 -13.98 12.16 5.98
CA GLY A 88 -13.12 12.49 4.84
C GLY A 88 -13.72 13.64 4.03
N CYS A 89 -12.91 14.30 3.22
CA CYS A 89 -13.37 15.42 2.40
C CYS A 89 -12.72 15.42 1.01
N ILE A 90 -13.50 15.78 -0.02
CA ILE A 90 -13.06 15.92 -1.40
C ILE A 90 -13.42 17.32 -1.86
N ILE A 91 -12.47 18.03 -2.45
CA ILE A 91 -12.68 19.36 -3.03
C ILE A 91 -12.41 19.26 -4.53
N SER A 92 -13.41 19.55 -5.34
CA SER A 92 -13.35 19.50 -6.81
C SER A 92 -13.66 20.85 -7.41
N SER A 93 -12.92 21.27 -8.43
CA SER A 93 -13.20 22.49 -9.20
C SER A 93 -12.64 22.35 -10.61
N GLN A 94 -13.23 23.05 -11.58
CA GLN A 94 -12.68 23.16 -12.94
C GLN A 94 -11.33 23.90 -12.95
N ASN A 95 -11.09 24.77 -11.96
CA ASN A 95 -9.83 25.49 -11.81
C ASN A 95 -8.72 24.62 -11.17
N LEU A 96 -9.03 23.38 -10.80
CA LEU A 96 -8.07 22.44 -10.24
C LEU A 96 -7.74 21.36 -11.26
N ASP A 97 -6.46 21.14 -11.56
CA ASP A 97 -6.03 20.03 -12.45
C ASP A 97 -6.44 18.64 -11.94
N SER A 98 -6.74 18.52 -10.64
CA SER A 98 -7.34 17.32 -10.07
C SER A 98 -8.04 17.63 -8.76
N ASP A 99 -9.00 16.78 -8.41
CA ASP A 99 -9.64 16.76 -7.09
C ASP A 99 -8.60 16.73 -5.95
N VAL A 100 -8.84 17.53 -4.90
CA VAL A 100 -8.05 17.56 -3.68
C VAL A 100 -8.71 16.61 -2.67
N TRP A 101 -7.99 15.54 -2.36
CA TRP A 101 -8.46 14.50 -1.44
C TRP A 101 -7.90 14.72 -0.06
N ILE A 102 -8.79 14.72 0.93
CA ILE A 102 -8.45 14.83 2.34
C ILE A 102 -8.73 13.46 2.98
N PRO A 103 -7.67 12.78 3.46
CA PRO A 103 -7.80 11.46 4.08
C PRO A 103 -8.80 11.45 5.24
N VAL A 104 -9.50 10.31 5.35
CA VAL A 104 -10.41 10.03 6.45
C VAL A 104 -9.64 10.11 7.77
N ARG A 105 -10.21 10.85 8.72
CA ARG A 105 -9.57 11.17 10.00
C ARG A 105 -10.58 11.26 11.11
N GLU A 106 -10.11 11.09 12.33
CA GLU A 106 -10.89 11.35 13.55
C GLU A 106 -11.29 12.82 13.64
N ILE A 107 -12.51 13.06 14.09
CA ILE A 107 -13.05 14.40 14.27
C ILE A 107 -12.46 14.98 15.55
N THR A 108 -11.61 15.99 15.38
CA THR A 108 -10.96 16.75 16.47
C THR A 108 -11.30 18.24 16.39
N PRO A 109 -11.05 19.04 17.45
CA PRO A 109 -11.24 20.49 17.39
C PRO A 109 -10.45 21.21 16.28
N ASN A 110 -9.34 20.62 15.79
CA ASN A 110 -8.48 21.20 14.75
C ASN A 110 -8.77 20.64 13.35
N THR A 111 -9.90 19.93 13.16
CA THR A 111 -10.20 19.25 11.89
C THR A 111 -10.23 20.23 10.71
N ILE A 112 -10.85 21.40 10.89
CA ILE A 112 -10.96 22.43 9.85
C ILE A 112 -9.60 22.99 9.44
N ASP A 113 -8.75 23.33 10.41
CA ASP A 113 -7.40 23.83 10.14
C ASP A 113 -6.58 22.79 9.37
N SER A 114 -6.71 21.52 9.73
CA SER A 114 -5.99 20.44 9.05
C SER A 114 -6.48 20.21 7.61
N ILE A 115 -7.78 20.39 7.36
CA ILE A 115 -8.39 20.35 6.01
C ILE A 115 -7.87 21.52 5.17
N LEU A 116 -7.93 22.73 5.72
CA LEU A 116 -7.47 23.94 5.04
C LEU A 116 -5.99 23.87 4.69
N ASN A 117 -5.14 23.49 5.65
CA ASN A 117 -3.70 23.33 5.43
C ASN A 117 -3.40 22.30 4.34
N GLN A 118 -4.13 21.18 4.32
CA GLN A 118 -3.97 20.17 3.28
C GLN A 118 -4.41 20.69 1.90
N PHE A 119 -5.49 21.46 1.84
CA PHE A 119 -5.94 22.10 0.60
C PHE A 119 -4.90 23.10 0.07
N LEU A 120 -4.45 24.03 0.93
CA LEU A 120 -3.44 25.03 0.57
C LEU A 120 -2.14 24.36 0.11
N LYS A 121 -1.73 23.27 0.75
CA LYS A 121 -0.57 22.46 0.35
C LYS A 121 -0.70 21.91 -1.07
N VAL A 122 -1.85 21.30 -1.40
CA VAL A 122 -2.05 20.71 -2.74
C VAL A 122 -2.11 21.80 -3.80
N ALA A 123 -2.81 22.90 -3.51
CA ALA A 123 -2.92 24.06 -4.41
C ALA A 123 -1.54 24.69 -4.72
N GLN A 124 -0.65 24.82 -3.72
CA GLN A 124 0.70 25.37 -3.91
C GLN A 124 1.66 24.44 -4.67
N SER A 125 1.59 23.12 -4.42
CA SER A 125 2.56 22.15 -4.94
C SER A 125 2.55 21.96 -6.47
N LYS A 126 1.45 22.32 -7.14
CA LYS A 126 1.25 22.04 -8.56
C LYS A 126 1.72 23.11 -9.53
N LYS A 127 2.39 24.19 -9.07
CA LYS A 127 2.70 25.37 -9.90
C LYS A 127 1.48 25.83 -10.69
N GLN A 128 0.31 25.81 -10.06
CA GLN A 128 -0.88 26.40 -10.65
C GLN A 128 -0.66 27.90 -10.66
N ASP A 129 -0.59 28.49 -11.85
CA ASP A 129 -0.74 29.93 -12.02
C ASP A 129 -2.12 30.29 -11.46
N ASN A 130 -2.17 30.59 -10.16
CA ASN A 130 -3.34 30.84 -9.32
C ASN A 130 -4.22 29.62 -8.99
N GLY A 131 -3.83 28.84 -7.97
CA GLY A 131 -4.67 27.82 -7.30
C GLY A 131 -5.92 28.40 -6.61
N MET A 132 -6.86 28.91 -7.40
CA MET A 132 -7.97 29.73 -6.96
C MET A 132 -9.31 29.03 -7.21
N LEU A 133 -10.06 28.73 -6.14
CA LEU A 133 -11.47 28.30 -6.21
C LEU A 133 -12.43 29.45 -6.59
N TRP A 134 -11.88 30.65 -6.81
CA TRP A 134 -12.62 31.87 -7.14
C TRP A 134 -12.95 31.92 -8.64
N GLY A 135 -14.10 32.47 -9.00
CA GLY A 135 -14.49 32.68 -10.40
C GLY A 135 -15.10 31.47 -11.11
N ALA A 136 -15.04 30.26 -10.54
CA ALA A 136 -15.72 29.07 -11.07
C ALA A 136 -16.41 28.28 -9.94
N PRO A 137 -17.52 27.56 -10.23
CA PRO A 137 -18.12 26.65 -9.27
C PRO A 137 -17.13 25.57 -8.79
N PHE A 138 -17.20 25.25 -7.50
CA PHE A 138 -16.46 24.15 -6.90
C PHE A 138 -17.37 23.32 -5.98
N LEU A 139 -17.03 22.06 -5.78
CA LEU A 139 -17.76 21.08 -4.98
C LEU A 139 -16.94 20.72 -3.75
N VAL A 140 -17.58 20.73 -2.59
CA VAL A 140 -17.06 20.18 -1.34
C VAL A 140 -17.92 18.98 -0.98
N SER A 141 -17.34 17.79 -1.02
CA SER A 141 -17.99 16.55 -0.59
C SER A 141 -17.39 16.08 0.73
N VAL A 142 -18.20 15.91 1.75
CA VAL A 142 -17.82 15.39 3.07
C VAL A 142 -18.46 14.03 3.25
N SER A 143 -17.64 13.03 3.53
CA SER A 143 -18.11 11.68 3.87
C SER A 143 -17.92 11.44 5.36
N THR A 144 -18.99 11.12 6.08
CA THR A 144 -18.94 10.79 7.52
C THR A 144 -19.02 9.29 7.75
N ILE A 145 -18.31 8.85 8.79
CA ILE A 145 -18.14 7.44 9.13
C ILE A 145 -18.21 7.29 10.64
N GLN A 146 -18.81 6.18 11.06
CA GLN A 146 -18.75 5.72 12.43
C GLN A 146 -17.87 4.46 12.50
N ARG A 147 -16.78 4.48 13.28
CA ARG A 147 -16.12 3.26 13.73
C ARG A 147 -17.09 2.51 14.62
N SER A 148 -17.70 1.48 14.07
CA SER A 148 -18.55 0.58 14.82
C SER A 148 -17.71 -0.18 15.86
N ASP A 149 -17.87 0.16 17.14
CA ASP A 149 -17.91 -0.84 18.21
C ASP A 149 -19.35 -1.34 18.46
N THR A 150 -20.33 -0.85 17.70
CA THR A 150 -21.70 -1.36 17.72
C THR A 150 -21.85 -2.53 16.74
N PRO A 151 -22.17 -3.75 17.20
CA PRO A 151 -22.61 -4.85 16.36
C PRO A 151 -23.76 -4.41 15.44
N ARG A 152 -23.87 -5.02 14.25
CA ARG A 152 -25.08 -4.87 13.43
C ARG A 152 -26.27 -5.32 14.28
N ARG A 153 -27.28 -4.45 14.47
CA ARG A 153 -28.55 -4.85 15.09
C ARG A 153 -29.20 -5.92 14.21
N VAL A 154 -29.31 -7.15 14.71
CA VAL A 154 -29.84 -8.30 13.95
C VAL A 154 -31.26 -8.59 14.46
N HIS A 155 -32.27 -8.11 13.74
CA HIS A 155 -33.69 -8.24 14.10
C HIS A 155 -34.38 -9.40 13.38
N GLY A 156 -35.28 -10.11 14.05
CA GLY A 156 -36.08 -11.21 13.48
C GLY A 156 -37.57 -10.89 13.23
N ARG A 157 -38.12 -11.13 12.02
CA ARG A 157 -39.55 -11.08 11.62
C ARG A 157 -39.91 -12.08 10.49
N GLY A 158 -41.22 -12.35 10.31
CA GLY A 158 -41.78 -13.32 9.35
C GLY A 158 -41.74 -12.92 7.85
N ARG A 159 -41.83 -13.95 6.99
CA ARG A 159 -41.44 -14.10 5.56
C ARG A 159 -42.03 -13.13 4.49
N ASN A 160 -41.20 -12.77 3.49
CA ASN A 160 -41.45 -12.92 2.03
C ASN A 160 -40.14 -12.92 1.17
N SER A 161 -40.15 -13.62 0.03
CA SER A 161 -38.99 -13.96 -0.87
C SER A 161 -38.54 -12.78 -1.77
N SER A 162 -37.36 -12.66 -2.40
CA SER A 162 -36.33 -13.56 -2.94
C SER A 162 -35.10 -12.71 -3.39
N SER A 163 -33.92 -13.32 -3.53
CA SER A 163 -32.67 -12.78 -4.13
C SER A 163 -31.50 -13.75 -3.86
N LYS A 164 -30.61 -13.93 -4.85
CA LYS A 164 -29.60 -15.01 -4.98
C LYS A 164 -28.50 -14.91 -3.94
N GLN A 165 -28.26 -16.03 -3.24
CA GLN A 165 -27.31 -16.20 -2.14
C GLN A 165 -25.98 -16.83 -2.59
N LEU A 166 -24.94 -16.66 -1.77
CA LEU A 166 -23.80 -17.59 -1.70
C LEU A 166 -24.29 -19.05 -1.66
N LYS A 167 -23.47 -19.99 -2.17
CA LYS A 167 -23.76 -21.45 -2.13
C LYS A 167 -23.74 -21.99 -0.70
N ILE A 168 -24.74 -21.66 0.09
CA ILE A 168 -24.95 -22.18 1.44
C ILE A 168 -25.69 -23.50 1.33
N ASN A 169 -25.24 -24.52 2.06
CA ASN A 169 -25.89 -25.82 2.04
C ASN A 169 -27.13 -25.81 2.94
N ASP A 170 -28.28 -25.51 2.33
CA ASP A 170 -29.60 -25.46 2.94
C ASP A 170 -29.99 -26.70 3.79
N LYS A 171 -29.37 -27.87 3.53
CA LYS A 171 -29.61 -29.12 4.27
C LYS A 171 -28.93 -29.14 5.65
N SER A 172 -28.01 -28.21 5.89
CA SER A 172 -27.29 -28.05 7.16
C SER A 172 -28.07 -27.27 8.22
N LEU A 173 -29.11 -26.54 7.79
CA LEU A 173 -29.97 -25.73 8.65
C LEU A 173 -30.97 -26.58 9.45
N ILE A 174 -31.17 -26.18 10.70
CA ILE A 174 -32.30 -26.52 11.55
C ILE A 174 -33.37 -25.47 11.26
N LYS A 175 -34.19 -25.74 10.24
CA LYS A 175 -35.17 -24.78 9.74
C LYS A 175 -36.24 -24.49 10.79
N ILE A 176 -36.33 -23.23 11.22
CA ILE A 176 -37.36 -22.74 12.11
C ILE A 176 -38.59 -22.36 11.28
N ARG A 177 -39.75 -22.87 11.67
CA ARG A 177 -41.03 -22.58 11.04
C ARG A 177 -41.99 -22.11 12.13
N ASN A 178 -42.25 -20.82 12.14
CA ASN A 178 -43.10 -20.17 13.12
C ASN A 178 -43.94 -19.09 12.44
N ASP A 179 -45.10 -18.82 13.03
CA ASP A 179 -46.06 -17.79 12.57
C ASP A 179 -46.06 -16.57 13.51
N ASP A 180 -45.19 -16.57 14.53
CA ASP A 180 -44.97 -15.51 15.51
C ASP A 180 -43.59 -14.84 15.29
N ASN A 181 -43.22 -13.89 16.14
CA ASN A 181 -41.96 -13.15 16.02
C ASN A 181 -40.79 -13.77 16.80
N TYR A 182 -40.91 -15.01 17.29
CA TYR A 182 -39.94 -15.63 18.21
C TYR A 182 -38.80 -16.41 17.55
N CYS A 183 -38.53 -16.18 16.26
CA CYS A 183 -37.56 -16.97 15.49
C CYS A 183 -36.15 -17.01 16.12
N LEU A 184 -35.69 -15.92 16.75
CA LEU A 184 -34.44 -15.87 17.49
C LEU A 184 -34.42 -16.91 18.63
N PHE A 185 -35.41 -16.88 19.53
CA PHE A 185 -35.50 -17.81 20.65
C PHE A 185 -35.72 -19.26 20.21
N TYR A 186 -36.54 -19.48 19.17
CA TYR A 186 -36.69 -20.80 18.57
C TYR A 186 -35.37 -21.34 18.03
N SER A 187 -34.60 -20.52 17.31
CA SER A 187 -33.31 -20.92 16.76
C SER A 187 -32.28 -21.22 17.86
N LEU A 188 -32.28 -20.44 18.95
CA LEU A 188 -31.46 -20.64 20.14
C LEU A 188 -31.79 -21.96 20.83
N VAL A 189 -33.06 -22.21 21.17
CA VAL A 189 -33.49 -23.46 21.84
C VAL A 189 -33.26 -24.67 20.95
N ALA A 190 -33.62 -24.59 19.67
CA ALA A 190 -33.46 -25.72 18.75
C ALA A 190 -31.98 -26.12 18.61
N THR A 191 -31.08 -25.14 18.51
CA THR A 191 -29.65 -25.38 18.40
C THR A 191 -29.05 -25.84 19.73
N PHE A 192 -29.51 -25.29 20.85
CA PHE A 192 -29.11 -25.71 22.20
C PHE A 192 -29.48 -27.17 22.47
N ILE A 193 -30.72 -27.58 22.22
CA ILE A 193 -31.18 -28.98 22.40
C ILE A 193 -30.42 -29.91 21.46
N TYR A 194 -30.18 -29.48 20.21
CA TYR A 194 -29.39 -30.26 19.25
C TYR A 194 -27.95 -30.48 19.74
N ALA A 195 -27.31 -29.43 20.28
CA ALA A 195 -25.92 -29.47 20.73
C ALA A 195 -25.73 -30.21 22.06
N THR A 196 -26.69 -30.12 22.99
CA THR A 196 -26.51 -30.60 24.38
C THR A 196 -27.18 -31.95 24.66
N CYS A 197 -28.36 -32.22 24.09
CA CYS A 197 -29.13 -33.42 24.44
C CYS A 197 -28.70 -34.67 23.68
N LEU A 198 -27.95 -34.53 22.58
CA LEU A 198 -27.43 -35.62 21.74
C LEU A 198 -28.50 -36.67 21.34
N TRP A 199 -29.75 -36.23 21.16
CA TRP A 199 -30.86 -37.13 20.85
C TRP A 199 -30.70 -37.78 19.47
N PRO A 200 -31.21 -39.03 19.29
CA PRO A 200 -31.39 -39.59 17.97
C PRO A 200 -32.22 -38.65 17.08
N LYS A 201 -31.89 -38.56 15.78
CA LYS A 201 -32.53 -37.63 14.84
C LYS A 201 -34.07 -37.67 14.91
N TRP A 202 -34.66 -38.86 15.02
CA TRP A 202 -36.12 -39.01 15.07
C TRP A 202 -36.74 -38.28 16.26
N LYS A 203 -36.13 -38.37 17.45
CA LYS A 203 -36.62 -37.73 18.68
C LYS A 203 -36.51 -36.21 18.61
N PHE A 204 -35.40 -35.70 18.06
CA PHE A 204 -35.22 -34.26 17.83
C PHE A 204 -36.27 -33.69 16.87
N TYR A 205 -36.60 -34.41 15.78
CA TYR A 205 -37.63 -33.96 14.86
C TYR A 205 -39.05 -34.11 15.43
N ASP A 206 -39.32 -35.12 16.26
CA ASP A 206 -40.61 -35.24 16.95
C ASP A 206 -40.82 -34.07 17.94
N TYR A 207 -39.76 -33.65 18.64
CA TYR A 207 -39.73 -32.45 19.48
C TYR A 207 -40.00 -31.16 18.67
N MET A 208 -39.24 -30.93 17.59
CA MET A 208 -39.40 -29.74 16.74
C MET A 208 -40.77 -29.66 16.06
N ARG A 209 -41.40 -30.82 15.75
CA ARG A 209 -42.67 -30.90 15.00
C ARG A 209 -43.87 -31.21 15.88
N SER A 210 -43.73 -31.22 17.20
CA SER A 210 -44.83 -31.47 18.14
C SER A 210 -45.53 -32.82 17.87
N ARG A 211 -44.76 -33.90 17.71
CA ARG A 211 -45.27 -35.26 17.42
C ARG A 211 -45.03 -36.23 18.59
N ARG A 212 -45.76 -37.35 18.59
CA ARG A 212 -45.54 -38.53 19.47
C ARG A 212 -45.36 -38.18 20.96
N GLY A 213 -46.32 -37.46 21.54
CA GLY A 213 -46.34 -37.16 22.98
C GLY A 213 -45.53 -35.93 23.42
N MET A 214 -44.86 -35.22 22.49
CA MET A 214 -44.16 -33.96 22.75
C MET A 214 -44.95 -32.74 22.26
N THR A 215 -46.28 -32.78 22.42
CA THR A 215 -47.18 -31.76 21.88
C THR A 215 -46.83 -30.38 22.47
N ASN A 216 -46.53 -29.42 21.60
CA ASN A 216 -46.13 -28.04 21.92
C ASN A 216 -44.90 -27.88 22.83
N GLN A 217 -44.13 -28.94 23.09
CA GLN A 217 -42.99 -28.87 24.02
C GLN A 217 -41.92 -27.86 23.55
N PHE A 218 -41.55 -27.86 22.26
CA PHE A 218 -40.59 -26.89 21.72
C PHE A 218 -41.05 -25.43 21.86
N LYS A 219 -42.36 -25.18 21.66
CA LYS A 219 -42.95 -23.85 21.85
C LYS A 219 -42.94 -23.44 23.32
N LYS A 220 -43.25 -24.38 24.22
CA LYS A 220 -43.23 -24.17 25.65
C LYS A 220 -41.83 -23.85 26.15
N ASP A 221 -40.83 -24.68 25.82
CA ASP A 221 -39.44 -24.48 26.25
C ASP A 221 -38.87 -23.13 25.77
N SER A 222 -39.29 -22.66 24.60
CA SER A 222 -38.87 -21.37 24.06
C SER A 222 -39.51 -20.19 24.78
N LYS A 223 -40.81 -20.30 25.14
CA LYS A 223 -41.49 -19.31 25.98
C LYS A 223 -40.94 -19.29 27.41
N ASP A 224 -40.72 -20.46 27.99
CA ASP A 224 -40.11 -20.60 29.31
C ASP A 224 -38.72 -19.94 29.33
N LEU A 225 -37.91 -20.10 28.27
CA LEU A 225 -36.63 -19.39 28.14
C LEU A 225 -36.82 -17.86 28.06
N MET A 226 -37.77 -17.38 27.25
CA MET A 226 -38.07 -15.96 27.11
C MET A 226 -38.49 -15.34 28.45
N GLU A 227 -39.42 -15.99 29.17
CA GLU A 227 -39.86 -15.56 30.51
C GLU A 227 -38.69 -15.56 31.50
N THR A 228 -37.82 -16.57 31.46
CA THR A 228 -36.68 -16.69 32.36
C THR A 228 -35.65 -15.57 32.17
N VAL A 229 -35.42 -15.13 30.94
CA VAL A 229 -34.50 -14.02 30.63
C VAL A 229 -35.18 -12.65 30.64
N GLY A 230 -36.46 -12.58 31.01
CA GLY A 230 -37.22 -11.33 31.07
C GLY A 230 -37.58 -10.73 29.70
N ALA A 231 -37.65 -11.54 28.64
CA ALA A 231 -38.02 -11.09 27.31
C ALA A 231 -39.53 -10.84 27.19
N PRO A 232 -40.00 -9.62 26.86
CA PRO A 232 -41.43 -9.34 26.69
C PRO A 232 -42.02 -10.16 25.55
N LEU A 233 -43.22 -10.74 25.72
CA LEU A 233 -43.87 -11.59 24.71
C LEU A 233 -44.60 -10.81 23.61
N ASP A 234 -44.70 -9.49 23.73
CA ASP A 234 -45.46 -8.61 22.84
C ASP A 234 -44.59 -7.79 21.87
N LYS A 235 -43.28 -8.06 21.81
CA LYS A 235 -42.37 -7.38 20.87
C LYS A 235 -42.58 -7.87 19.43
N ASP A 236 -42.55 -6.93 18.50
CA ASP A 236 -42.62 -7.22 17.06
C ASP A 236 -41.35 -7.91 16.51
N SER A 237 -40.22 -7.81 17.21
CA SER A 237 -38.96 -8.46 16.84
C SER A 237 -37.99 -8.50 18.02
N TYR A 238 -37.07 -9.46 18.02
CA TYR A 238 -36.06 -9.62 19.05
C TYR A 238 -34.67 -9.43 18.46
N ASP A 239 -33.88 -8.58 19.11
CA ASP A 239 -32.52 -8.26 18.73
C ASP A 239 -31.48 -9.22 19.34
N ALA A 240 -30.55 -9.70 18.51
CA ALA A 240 -29.51 -10.62 18.94
C ALA A 240 -28.60 -10.04 20.04
N GLU A 241 -28.26 -8.75 19.97
CA GLU A 241 -27.38 -8.07 20.93
C GLU A 241 -28.08 -7.84 22.27
N GLU A 242 -29.38 -7.52 22.24
CA GLU A 242 -30.20 -7.35 23.44
C GLU A 242 -30.39 -8.68 24.20
N TRP A 243 -30.72 -9.77 23.50
CA TRP A 243 -31.26 -10.96 24.15
C TRP A 243 -30.28 -12.14 24.31
N ILE A 244 -29.31 -12.29 23.40
CA ILE A 244 -28.35 -13.40 23.51
C ILE A 244 -27.50 -13.32 24.79
N PRO A 245 -27.04 -12.15 25.27
CA PRO A 245 -26.26 -12.06 26.49
C PRO A 245 -26.92 -12.73 27.69
N SER A 246 -28.17 -12.35 27.99
CA SER A 246 -28.94 -12.90 29.09
C SER A 246 -29.19 -14.40 28.95
N VAL A 247 -29.43 -14.88 27.72
CA VAL A 247 -29.60 -16.31 27.44
C VAL A 247 -28.31 -17.10 27.70
N VAL A 248 -27.17 -16.60 27.21
CA VAL A 248 -25.87 -17.28 27.36
C VAL A 248 -25.42 -17.27 28.81
N GLU A 249 -25.60 -16.16 29.53
CA GLU A 249 -25.31 -16.07 30.96
C GLU A 249 -26.17 -17.04 31.77
N TYR A 250 -27.47 -17.10 31.49
CA TYR A 250 -28.38 -18.06 32.11
C TYR A 250 -27.93 -19.51 31.86
N TRP A 251 -27.57 -19.87 30.62
CA TRP A 251 -27.08 -21.22 30.31
C TRP A 251 -25.75 -21.55 30.98
N ASN A 252 -24.83 -20.59 31.08
CA ASN A 252 -23.56 -20.76 31.77
C ASN A 252 -23.77 -20.94 33.29
N LEU A 253 -24.73 -20.24 33.91
CA LEU A 253 -25.07 -20.36 35.34
C LEU A 253 -25.64 -21.74 35.71
N LEU A 254 -26.32 -22.42 34.79
CA LEU A 254 -26.90 -23.76 35.02
C LEU A 254 -25.85 -24.90 35.04
N ASN A 255 -24.54 -24.60 35.07
CA ASN A 255 -23.42 -25.55 35.09
C ASN A 255 -23.46 -26.61 33.97
N LYS A 256 -23.96 -26.26 32.78
CA LYS A 256 -24.03 -27.15 31.61
C LYS A 256 -22.89 -27.00 30.59
N GLY A 257 -21.85 -26.24 30.93
CA GLY A 257 -20.69 -25.95 30.07
C GLY A 257 -20.57 -24.47 29.71
N TRP A 258 -19.51 -24.11 28.97
CA TRP A 258 -19.27 -22.73 28.51
C TRP A 258 -19.81 -22.58 27.08
N PHE A 259 -20.86 -21.78 26.91
CA PHE A 259 -21.55 -21.58 25.63
C PHE A 259 -21.09 -20.32 24.91
N LYS A 260 -20.93 -20.40 23.59
CA LYS A 260 -20.69 -19.22 22.73
C LYS A 260 -21.60 -19.26 21.52
N VAL A 261 -22.34 -18.18 21.29
CA VAL A 261 -23.23 -18.04 20.14
C VAL A 261 -22.47 -17.42 18.97
N PHE A 262 -22.72 -17.93 17.76
CA PHE A 262 -22.19 -17.43 16.50
C PHE A 262 -23.34 -17.29 15.50
N ILE A 263 -23.52 -16.12 14.89
CA ILE A 263 -24.55 -15.89 13.88
C ILE A 263 -23.86 -15.64 12.54
N PHE A 264 -24.19 -16.42 11.52
CA PHE A 264 -23.69 -16.23 10.16
C PHE A 264 -24.74 -15.53 9.30
N GLY A 265 -24.31 -14.60 8.46
CA GLY A 265 -25.16 -13.93 7.47
C GLY A 265 -25.11 -14.60 6.10
N ASP A 266 -25.91 -14.10 5.18
CA ASP A 266 -26.00 -14.53 3.77
C ASP A 266 -24.84 -14.06 2.88
N LEU A 267 -23.99 -13.15 3.36
CA LEU A 267 -22.98 -12.43 2.57
C LEU A 267 -21.51 -12.65 2.99
N GLY A 268 -21.18 -13.63 3.86
CA GLY A 268 -19.78 -13.86 4.23
C GLY A 268 -19.45 -15.14 5.02
N GLU A 269 -18.17 -15.50 5.03
CA GLU A 269 -17.63 -16.68 5.76
C GLU A 269 -17.38 -16.41 7.25
N LYS A 270 -17.51 -15.17 7.72
CA LYS A 270 -17.35 -14.80 9.13
C LYS A 270 -18.70 -14.62 9.82
N PRO A 271 -18.78 -14.89 11.14
CA PRO A 271 -19.97 -14.56 11.91
C PRO A 271 -20.23 -13.05 11.88
N ILE A 272 -21.49 -12.65 11.64
CA ILE A 272 -21.95 -11.26 11.74
C ILE A 272 -22.18 -10.83 13.20
N TYR A 273 -22.34 -11.79 14.11
CA TYR A 273 -22.47 -11.56 15.56
C TYR A 273 -21.93 -12.76 16.34
N LYS A 274 -21.33 -12.51 17.51
CA LYS A 274 -20.89 -13.55 18.45
C LYS A 274 -20.96 -13.05 19.89
N TYR A 275 -21.36 -13.90 20.81
CA TYR A 275 -21.39 -13.59 22.24
C TYR A 275 -21.05 -14.82 23.07
N GLY A 276 -20.22 -14.63 24.10
CA GLY A 276 -19.82 -15.67 25.04
C GLY A 276 -18.29 -15.78 25.19
N PRO A 277 -17.83 -16.51 26.23
CA PRO A 277 -16.43 -16.63 26.61
C PRO A 277 -15.57 -17.29 25.53
N ASP A 278 -14.29 -16.90 25.44
CA ASP A 278 -13.37 -17.46 24.44
C ASP A 278 -13.04 -18.93 24.65
N ASN A 279 -13.04 -19.39 25.90
CA ASN A 279 -12.85 -20.80 26.26
C ASN A 279 -14.19 -21.56 26.29
N PHE A 280 -14.94 -21.51 25.19
CA PHE A 280 -16.21 -22.22 25.08
C PHE A 280 -16.01 -23.69 24.70
N ASP A 281 -16.87 -24.55 25.24
CA ASP A 281 -16.92 -25.98 24.92
C ASP A 281 -18.05 -26.31 23.93
N THR A 282 -19.14 -25.53 23.95
CA THR A 282 -20.34 -25.78 23.12
C THR A 282 -20.71 -24.56 22.28
N PRO A 283 -20.45 -24.57 20.95
CA PRO A 283 -20.88 -23.50 20.07
C PRO A 283 -22.36 -23.62 19.71
N ILE A 284 -23.09 -22.53 19.83
CA ILE A 284 -24.47 -22.38 19.36
C ILE A 284 -24.43 -21.56 18.07
N ILE A 285 -24.76 -22.18 16.94
CA ILE A 285 -24.56 -21.57 15.63
C ILE A 285 -25.90 -21.28 15.00
N LEU A 286 -26.14 -20.02 14.63
CA LEU A 286 -27.34 -19.55 13.97
C LEU A 286 -27.00 -19.03 12.58
N TYR A 287 -28.00 -19.03 11.71
CA TYR A 287 -27.94 -18.45 10.37
C TYR A 287 -29.04 -17.40 10.24
N TYR A 288 -28.65 -16.19 9.87
CA TYR A 288 -29.53 -15.05 9.70
C TYR A 288 -29.62 -14.69 8.23
N ASN A 289 -30.85 -14.65 7.71
CA ASN A 289 -31.10 -14.31 6.32
C ASN A 289 -32.52 -13.76 6.18
N LYS A 290 -32.66 -12.60 5.54
CA LYS A 290 -33.95 -11.92 5.27
C LYS A 290 -34.81 -11.81 6.53
N GLU A 291 -34.21 -11.24 7.57
CA GLU A 291 -34.88 -11.03 8.86
C GLU A 291 -35.34 -12.31 9.56
N HIS A 292 -34.79 -13.48 9.21
CA HIS A 292 -35.17 -14.75 9.84
C HIS A 292 -33.96 -15.50 10.40
N PHE A 293 -34.13 -16.12 11.58
CA PHE A 293 -33.12 -16.95 12.23
C PHE A 293 -33.43 -18.44 12.05
N ASP A 294 -32.46 -19.17 11.51
CA ASP A 294 -32.42 -20.63 11.51
C ASP A 294 -31.27 -21.13 12.40
N GLY A 295 -31.42 -22.33 12.98
CA GLY A 295 -30.29 -22.98 13.65
C GLY A 295 -29.34 -23.61 12.64
N VAL A 296 -28.07 -23.77 13.00
CA VAL A 296 -27.06 -24.45 12.17
C VAL A 296 -26.48 -25.62 12.93
N ARG A 297 -26.47 -26.81 12.31
CA ARG A 297 -25.95 -28.02 12.97
C ARG A 297 -24.44 -27.94 13.21
N ARG A 298 -23.68 -27.55 12.19
CA ARG A 298 -22.22 -27.40 12.21
C ARG A 298 -21.82 -26.35 11.18
N ALA A 299 -20.90 -25.43 11.54
CA ALA A 299 -20.38 -24.43 10.60
C ALA A 299 -19.78 -25.06 9.34
N SER A 300 -19.08 -26.19 9.46
CA SER A 300 -18.52 -26.87 8.28
C SER A 300 -19.57 -27.42 7.31
N ASP A 301 -20.73 -27.80 7.82
CA ASP A 301 -21.82 -28.26 6.95
C ASP A 301 -22.48 -27.09 6.21
N LEU A 302 -22.45 -25.88 6.79
CA LEU A 302 -23.01 -24.65 6.23
C LEU A 302 -22.26 -24.24 4.96
N PHE A 303 -20.93 -24.24 5.02
CA PHE A 303 -20.04 -23.83 3.93
C PHE A 303 -19.62 -24.97 2.99
N GLY A 304 -19.82 -26.24 3.40
CA GLY A 304 -19.35 -27.40 2.64
C GLY A 304 -17.84 -27.66 2.75
N GLU A 305 -17.12 -26.88 3.55
CA GLU A 305 -15.67 -26.98 3.83
C GLU A 305 -15.42 -26.99 5.35
N LEU A 306 -14.23 -27.44 5.81
CA LEU A 306 -13.96 -27.42 7.27
C LEU A 306 -13.83 -25.97 7.75
N TYR A 307 -14.42 -25.67 8.90
CA TYR A 307 -14.48 -24.33 9.45
C TYR A 307 -14.02 -24.31 10.90
N CYS A 308 -13.19 -23.35 11.28
CA CYS A 308 -12.74 -23.17 12.65
C CYS A 308 -13.42 -21.95 13.27
N LEU A 309 -14.28 -22.16 14.27
CA LEU A 309 -14.97 -21.06 14.98
C LEU A 309 -14.04 -20.20 15.84
N SER A 310 -12.87 -20.72 16.24
CA SER A 310 -11.92 -19.97 17.08
C SER A 310 -11.07 -18.96 16.29
N CYS A 311 -10.71 -19.27 15.04
CA CYS A 311 -9.96 -18.34 14.19
C CYS A 311 -10.76 -17.89 12.95
N GLU A 312 -12.06 -18.20 12.93
CA GLU A 312 -13.05 -17.75 11.96
C GLU A 312 -12.59 -17.92 10.51
N SER A 313 -12.04 -19.09 10.21
CA SER A 313 -11.46 -19.39 8.89
C SER A 313 -11.78 -20.79 8.40
N VAL A 314 -11.97 -20.87 7.08
CA VAL A 314 -12.12 -22.11 6.32
C VAL A 314 -10.75 -22.76 6.15
N TYR A 315 -10.70 -24.09 6.18
CA TYR A 315 -9.47 -24.84 5.96
C TYR A 315 -9.73 -26.20 5.30
N ASN A 316 -8.72 -26.70 4.57
CA ASN A 316 -8.90 -27.90 3.75
C ASN A 316 -8.69 -29.21 4.53
N ARG A 317 -7.78 -29.22 5.50
CA ARG A 317 -7.44 -30.41 6.32
C ARG A 317 -7.01 -29.98 7.72
N LYS A 318 -7.40 -30.74 8.75
CA LYS A 318 -7.02 -30.48 10.16
C LYS A 318 -5.50 -30.35 10.35
N SER A 319 -4.73 -31.18 9.64
CA SER A 319 -3.26 -31.15 9.64
C SER A 319 -2.67 -29.80 9.24
N ASN A 320 -3.29 -29.15 8.25
CA ASN A 320 -2.83 -27.92 7.61
C ASN A 320 -3.42 -26.66 8.26
N HIS A 321 -4.24 -26.83 9.31
CA HIS A 321 -4.78 -25.71 10.05
C HIS A 321 -3.67 -24.95 10.79
N SER A 322 -3.84 -23.64 10.95
CA SER A 322 -2.79 -22.76 11.49
C SER A 322 -2.23 -23.28 12.82
N ILE A 323 -0.91 -23.35 12.93
CA ILE A 323 -0.20 -23.78 14.15
C ILE A 323 -0.46 -22.81 15.31
N SER A 324 -0.76 -21.54 15.00
CA SER A 324 -1.07 -20.51 16.00
C SER A 324 -2.52 -20.52 16.48
N CYS A 325 -3.40 -21.38 15.94
CA CYS A 325 -4.79 -21.45 16.37
C CYS A 325 -4.88 -22.01 17.80
N LYS A 326 -5.50 -21.23 18.71
CA LYS A 326 -5.70 -21.62 20.12
C LYS A 326 -6.49 -22.92 20.23
N SER A 327 -7.44 -23.18 19.34
CA SER A 327 -8.22 -24.43 19.30
C SER A 327 -7.57 -25.56 18.49
N ARG A 328 -6.25 -25.57 18.29
CA ARG A 328 -5.50 -26.66 17.63
C ARG A 328 -4.54 -27.33 18.59
N CYS A 329 -4.53 -28.66 18.62
CA CYS A 329 -3.55 -29.41 19.39
C CYS A 329 -2.19 -29.49 18.64
N PRO A 330 -1.07 -28.98 19.21
CA PRO A 330 0.24 -29.02 18.56
C PRO A 330 0.81 -30.45 18.42
N ASN A 331 0.31 -31.39 19.22
CA ASN A 331 0.78 -32.77 19.26
C ASN A 331 0.04 -33.69 18.27
N CYS A 332 -1.27 -33.55 18.11
CA CYS A 332 -2.08 -34.43 17.26
C CYS A 332 -2.81 -33.73 16.10
N SER A 333 -2.65 -32.41 15.93
CA SER A 333 -3.25 -31.58 14.86
C SER A 333 -4.78 -31.46 14.82
N ARG A 334 -5.50 -32.08 15.77
CA ARG A 334 -6.95 -31.92 15.85
C ARG A 334 -7.32 -30.49 16.23
N VAL A 335 -8.46 -30.05 15.69
CA VAL A 335 -8.97 -28.67 15.78
C VAL A 335 -10.42 -28.69 16.27
N GLY A 336 -10.78 -27.77 17.16
CA GLY A 336 -12.16 -27.57 17.65
C GLY A 336 -12.27 -27.18 19.12
N PRO A 337 -13.49 -26.90 19.61
CA PRO A 337 -13.76 -26.67 21.03
C PRO A 337 -13.41 -27.96 21.81
N GLY A 338 -12.46 -27.85 22.74
CA GLY A 338 -11.84 -29.00 23.43
C GLY A 338 -10.37 -29.30 23.05
N PHE A 339 -9.77 -28.49 22.18
CA PHE A 339 -8.33 -28.50 21.89
C PHE A 339 -7.67 -27.18 22.34
N PRO A 340 -6.38 -27.18 22.75
CA PRO A 340 -5.42 -28.29 22.75
C PRO A 340 -5.83 -29.42 23.71
N CYS A 341 -5.37 -30.65 23.44
CA CYS A 341 -5.77 -31.80 24.26
C CYS A 341 -5.42 -31.56 25.73
N LYS A 342 -6.42 -31.63 26.61
CA LYS A 342 -6.24 -31.48 28.06
C LYS A 342 -5.36 -32.62 28.61
N ASN A 343 -4.57 -32.28 29.63
CA ASN A 343 -3.80 -33.27 30.39
C ASN A 343 -4.77 -34.15 31.17
N LEU A 344 -4.63 -35.47 31.06
CA LEU A 344 -5.33 -36.43 31.91
C LEU A 344 -4.29 -36.98 32.88
N ASN A 345 -4.51 -36.79 34.19
CA ASN A 345 -3.57 -37.22 35.22
C ASN A 345 -3.27 -38.73 35.05
N ASP A 346 -1.99 -39.08 35.17
CA ASP A 346 -1.37 -40.42 35.07
C ASP A 346 -0.92 -40.94 33.68
N PHE A 347 -1.22 -40.27 32.56
CA PHE A 347 -0.68 -40.67 31.25
C PHE A 347 0.54 -39.85 30.84
N PHE A 348 1.68 -40.48 30.55
CA PHE A 348 2.84 -39.86 29.91
C PHE A 348 3.47 -40.81 28.87
N LYS A 349 3.55 -40.38 27.61
CA LYS A 349 4.32 -41.08 26.57
C LYS A 349 5.19 -40.15 25.75
N HIS A 350 6.40 -40.60 25.48
CA HIS A 350 7.33 -39.96 24.57
C HIS A 350 7.34 -40.70 23.22
N CYS A 351 7.14 -39.96 22.12
CA CYS A 351 7.18 -40.53 20.78
C CYS A 351 8.61 -40.49 20.22
N LYS A 352 9.26 -41.65 20.07
CA LYS A 352 10.63 -41.74 19.52
C LYS A 352 10.75 -41.24 18.07
N GLY A 353 9.68 -41.28 17.27
CA GLY A 353 9.71 -40.88 15.85
C GLY A 353 9.71 -39.36 15.64
N CYS A 354 9.04 -38.60 16.51
CA CYS A 354 8.91 -37.15 16.37
C CYS A 354 9.43 -36.34 17.56
N GLY A 355 9.83 -36.99 18.65
CA GLY A 355 10.37 -36.34 19.86
C GLY A 355 9.33 -35.63 20.73
N LYS A 356 8.03 -35.73 20.42
CA LYS A 356 6.95 -35.08 21.18
C LYS A 356 6.56 -35.89 22.43
N GLU A 357 6.08 -35.17 23.44
CA GLU A 357 5.57 -35.71 24.70
C GLU A 357 4.05 -35.56 24.77
N PHE A 358 3.36 -36.62 25.21
CA PHE A 358 1.91 -36.71 25.26
C PHE A 358 1.44 -37.00 26.68
N LYS A 359 0.50 -36.17 27.16
CA LYS A 359 -0.13 -36.30 28.48
C LYS A 359 -1.59 -36.77 28.40
N ASN A 360 -1.96 -37.38 27.28
CA ASN A 360 -3.31 -37.84 26.97
C ASN A 360 -3.24 -39.02 25.98
N GLU A 361 -3.75 -40.19 26.37
CA GLU A 361 -3.67 -41.41 25.56
C GLU A 361 -4.35 -41.27 24.20
N ASN A 362 -5.55 -40.70 24.18
CA ASN A 362 -6.31 -40.46 22.96
C ASN A 362 -5.53 -39.54 22.00
N CYS A 363 -4.81 -38.54 22.54
CA CYS A 363 -3.92 -37.68 21.75
C CYS A 363 -2.75 -38.45 21.14
N PHE A 364 -2.12 -39.35 21.89
CA PHE A 364 -1.00 -40.18 21.41
C PHE A 364 -1.47 -41.19 20.34
N THR A 365 -2.55 -41.92 20.62
CA THR A 365 -3.10 -42.92 19.69
C THR A 365 -3.51 -42.26 18.37
N HIS A 366 -4.20 -41.11 18.42
CA HIS A 366 -4.55 -40.39 17.21
C HIS A 366 -3.33 -39.88 16.44
N HIS A 367 -2.30 -39.40 17.14
CA HIS A 367 -1.06 -38.93 16.51
C HIS A 367 -0.37 -40.03 15.69
N ILE A 368 -0.38 -41.28 16.19
CA ILE A 368 0.19 -42.43 15.48
C ILE A 368 -0.74 -42.89 14.35
N THR A 369 -2.02 -43.09 14.61
CA THR A 369 -2.97 -43.63 13.61
C THR A 369 -3.23 -42.66 12.45
N SER A 370 -3.16 -41.34 12.68
CA SER A 370 -3.24 -40.32 11.62
C SER A 370 -1.93 -40.10 10.86
N ASN A 371 -0.85 -40.78 11.24
CA ASN A 371 0.50 -40.60 10.71
C ASN A 371 1.04 -39.15 10.84
N PHE A 372 0.53 -38.36 11.77
CA PHE A 372 0.99 -36.98 11.99
C PHE A 372 2.45 -36.92 12.51
N CYS A 373 2.94 -38.02 13.09
CA CYS A 373 4.34 -38.21 13.49
C CYS A 373 5.34 -37.90 12.37
N SER A 374 5.03 -38.31 11.14
CA SER A 374 5.89 -38.08 9.97
C SER A 374 5.93 -36.61 9.52
N SER A 375 4.86 -35.86 9.81
CA SER A 375 4.65 -34.51 9.31
C SER A 375 5.11 -33.43 10.29
N SER A 376 5.23 -33.74 11.58
CA SER A 376 5.62 -32.73 12.57
C SER A 376 6.49 -33.30 13.70
N LYS A 377 7.63 -32.66 13.94
CA LYS A 377 8.66 -33.07 14.89
C LYS A 377 8.94 -31.99 15.93
N LYS A 378 9.50 -32.36 17.08
CA LYS A 378 10.00 -31.47 18.14
C LYS A 378 11.53 -31.51 18.13
N CYS A 379 12.17 -30.35 18.12
CA CYS A 379 13.62 -30.29 18.24
C CYS A 379 14.05 -30.63 19.67
N GLY A 380 15.02 -31.54 19.83
CA GLY A 380 15.55 -31.90 21.15
C GLY A 380 16.41 -30.80 21.81
N LYS A 381 16.96 -29.87 21.04
CA LYS A 381 17.83 -28.79 21.55
C LYS A 381 17.04 -27.56 22.01
N CYS A 382 16.11 -27.06 21.18
CA CYS A 382 15.37 -25.82 21.45
C CYS A 382 13.87 -26.04 21.77
N GLY A 383 13.38 -27.27 21.71
CA GLY A 383 11.98 -27.60 22.01
C GLY A 383 10.96 -27.16 20.95
N VAL A 384 11.37 -26.47 19.89
CA VAL A 384 10.49 -25.98 18.82
C VAL A 384 9.82 -27.16 18.10
N ILE A 385 8.50 -27.07 17.95
CA ILE A 385 7.72 -27.98 17.11
C ILE A 385 7.69 -27.41 15.69
N TRP A 386 8.13 -28.21 14.73
CA TRP A 386 8.26 -27.81 13.34
C TRP A 386 7.54 -28.77 12.40
N ASP A 387 7.11 -28.26 11.24
CA ASP A 387 6.53 -29.05 10.16
C ASP A 387 7.63 -29.54 9.22
N VAL A 388 7.62 -30.85 8.94
CA VAL A 388 8.66 -31.53 8.17
C VAL A 388 8.65 -31.09 6.71
N LYS A 389 7.47 -30.91 6.11
CA LYS A 389 7.39 -30.46 4.72
C LYS A 389 7.96 -29.05 4.61
N ASP A 390 7.55 -28.14 5.49
CA ASP A 390 7.97 -26.74 5.40
C ASP A 390 9.46 -26.52 5.71
N ASN A 391 10.03 -27.30 6.64
CA ASN A 391 11.45 -27.25 6.97
C ASN A 391 12.32 -28.12 6.06
N ASN A 392 11.74 -28.87 5.12
CA ASN A 392 12.50 -29.59 4.10
C ASN A 392 12.35 -28.97 2.70
N ARG A 393 11.60 -27.86 2.58
CA ARG A 393 11.51 -27.10 1.31
C ARG A 393 12.88 -26.53 0.94
N ASN A 394 13.11 -26.41 -0.37
CA ASN A 394 14.29 -25.78 -0.96
C ASN A 394 15.64 -26.40 -0.49
N GLY A 395 15.68 -27.72 -0.31
CA GLY A 395 16.92 -28.45 0.03
C GLY A 395 17.35 -28.36 1.49
N ARG A 396 16.50 -27.80 2.37
CA ARG A 396 16.76 -27.76 3.82
C ARG A 396 16.59 -29.17 4.43
N GLU A 397 17.43 -29.52 5.40
CA GLU A 397 17.37 -30.81 6.10
C GLU A 397 16.76 -30.67 7.50
N GLY A 398 15.54 -30.11 7.58
CA GLY A 398 14.79 -29.97 8.82
C GLY A 398 15.07 -28.70 9.61
N HIS A 399 14.78 -28.74 10.91
CA HIS A 399 14.87 -27.56 11.78
C HIS A 399 16.32 -27.26 12.19
N VAL A 400 16.76 -26.02 11.95
CA VAL A 400 18.00 -25.43 12.46
C VAL A 400 17.66 -24.47 13.60
N CYS A 401 18.30 -24.63 14.75
CA CYS A 401 18.11 -23.75 15.90
C CYS A 401 18.54 -22.31 15.58
N SER A 402 17.88 -21.33 16.21
CA SER A 402 18.09 -19.88 16.02
C SER A 402 17.58 -19.29 14.70
N GLU A 403 17.35 -20.11 13.67
CA GLU A 403 16.78 -19.62 12.41
C GLU A 403 15.26 -19.46 12.48
N ARG A 404 14.78 -18.41 11.81
CA ARG A 404 13.34 -18.13 11.66
C ARG A 404 13.01 -17.93 10.20
N TYR A 405 11.79 -18.32 9.82
CA TYR A 405 11.27 -18.02 8.48
C TYR A 405 11.05 -16.51 8.35
N CYS A 406 11.77 -15.90 7.42
CA CYS A 406 11.56 -14.51 7.02
C CYS A 406 10.61 -14.48 5.83
N THR A 407 9.49 -13.77 5.97
CA THR A 407 8.49 -13.58 4.90
C THR A 407 9.02 -12.70 3.77
N THR A 408 9.90 -11.75 4.09
CA THR A 408 10.50 -10.80 3.13
C THR A 408 11.33 -11.51 2.07
N CYS A 409 12.29 -12.34 2.48
CA CYS A 409 13.09 -13.12 1.54
C CYS A 409 12.44 -14.48 1.23
N GLY A 410 11.55 -14.99 2.08
CA GLY A 410 10.93 -16.30 1.92
C GLY A 410 11.86 -17.48 2.24
N SER A 411 12.85 -17.31 3.13
CA SER A 411 13.71 -18.38 3.63
C SER A 411 13.90 -18.31 5.14
N TYR A 412 14.41 -19.40 5.69
CA TYR A 412 14.87 -19.47 7.06
C TYR A 412 16.31 -18.94 7.16
N HIS A 413 16.56 -18.03 8.11
CA HIS A 413 17.90 -17.61 8.49
C HIS A 413 17.89 -17.07 9.93
N ASP A 414 19.08 -16.93 10.53
CA ASP A 414 19.23 -16.27 11.81
C ASP A 414 18.91 -14.77 11.63
N PRO A 415 17.95 -14.18 12.38
CA PRO A 415 17.68 -12.75 12.33
C PRO A 415 18.92 -11.88 12.60
N LYS A 416 19.87 -12.35 13.40
CA LYS A 416 21.12 -11.62 13.71
C LYS A 416 22.04 -11.46 12.50
N ARG A 417 21.97 -12.36 11.52
CA ARG A 417 22.79 -12.28 10.29
C ARG A 417 22.22 -11.29 9.27
N GLY A 418 21.05 -10.70 9.57
CA GLY A 418 20.29 -9.89 8.63
C GLY A 418 19.69 -10.71 7.48
N CYS A 419 18.95 -10.03 6.60
CA CYS A 419 18.20 -10.61 5.50
C CYS A 419 18.80 -10.14 4.17
N TYR A 420 18.85 -10.99 3.14
CA TYR A 420 19.53 -10.69 1.87
C TYR A 420 18.58 -10.71 0.69
N ILE A 421 18.86 -9.86 -0.31
CA ILE A 421 18.18 -9.87 -1.60
C ILE A 421 18.47 -11.20 -2.29
N LYS A 422 17.42 -11.88 -2.74
CA LYS A 422 17.58 -13.20 -3.37
C LYS A 422 17.87 -13.11 -4.87
N PRO A 423 18.85 -13.88 -5.35
CA PRO A 423 18.93 -14.21 -6.76
C PRO A 423 17.62 -14.87 -7.25
N LEU A 424 17.25 -14.60 -8.48
CA LEU A 424 16.05 -15.17 -9.09
C LEU A 424 16.41 -16.35 -9.98
N VAL A 425 15.60 -17.40 -9.91
CA VAL A 425 15.68 -18.54 -10.83
C VAL A 425 14.58 -18.38 -11.88
N ILE A 426 14.95 -18.44 -13.15
CA ILE A 426 14.00 -18.38 -14.27
C ILE A 426 13.08 -19.60 -14.18
N LYS A 427 11.77 -19.34 -14.14
CA LYS A 427 10.76 -20.40 -14.18
C LYS A 427 10.56 -20.87 -15.62
N PRO A 428 10.20 -22.15 -15.84
CA PRO A 428 9.87 -22.62 -17.18
C PRO A 428 8.74 -21.76 -17.79
N PRO A 429 8.83 -21.46 -19.10
CA PRO A 429 7.82 -20.67 -19.79
C PRO A 429 6.47 -21.39 -19.71
N LYS A 430 5.41 -20.63 -19.44
CA LYS A 430 4.02 -21.10 -19.47
C LYS A 430 3.35 -20.40 -20.65
N ALA A 431 2.58 -21.13 -21.44
CA ALA A 431 1.75 -20.55 -22.48
C ALA A 431 0.79 -19.52 -21.88
N TYR A 432 0.68 -18.37 -22.56
CA TYR A 432 -0.23 -17.29 -22.21
C TYR A 432 -0.59 -16.48 -23.46
N ARG A 433 -1.75 -15.84 -23.42
CA ARG A 433 -2.27 -15.00 -24.50
C ARG A 433 -1.82 -13.55 -24.30
N ILE A 434 -1.40 -12.89 -25.37
CA ILE A 434 -1.04 -11.47 -25.42
C ILE A 434 -2.12 -10.76 -26.23
N ILE A 435 -2.69 -9.70 -25.67
CA ILE A 435 -3.67 -8.86 -26.36
C ILE A 435 -3.14 -7.43 -26.39
N ALA A 436 -3.13 -6.79 -27.56
CA ALA A 436 -3.01 -5.33 -27.69
C ALA A 436 -4.40 -4.78 -27.98
N PHE A 437 -4.80 -3.70 -27.30
CA PHE A 437 -6.10 -3.06 -27.50
C PHE A 437 -6.00 -1.55 -27.36
N ASP A 438 -6.90 -0.84 -28.04
CA ASP A 438 -6.99 0.62 -28.06
C ASP A 438 -8.45 1.04 -28.25
N PHE A 439 -8.88 2.11 -27.57
CA PHE A 439 -10.25 2.61 -27.58
C PHE A 439 -10.35 4.01 -28.21
N GLU A 440 -11.30 4.15 -29.12
CA GLU A 440 -11.79 5.47 -29.53
C GLU A 440 -13.11 5.79 -28.83
N THR A 441 -13.25 7.06 -28.47
CA THR A 441 -14.40 7.55 -27.71
C THR A 441 -15.02 8.80 -28.32
N MET A 442 -16.33 8.95 -28.12
CA MET A 442 -17.05 10.19 -28.40
C MET A 442 -17.48 10.85 -27.10
N GLN A 443 -17.69 12.17 -27.15
CA GLN A 443 -18.05 13.01 -26.00
C GLN A 443 -19.39 13.74 -26.21
N TYR A 444 -20.45 13.02 -26.57
CA TYR A 444 -21.76 13.62 -26.86
C TYR A 444 -22.68 13.74 -25.63
N ARG A 445 -22.47 12.93 -24.59
CA ARG A 445 -23.27 12.99 -23.36
C ARG A 445 -22.67 13.98 -22.36
N GLU A 446 -23.51 14.86 -21.83
CA GLU A 446 -23.16 15.66 -20.65
C GLU A 446 -23.25 14.79 -19.39
N GLY A 447 -22.25 14.88 -18.53
CA GLY A 447 -22.26 14.35 -17.17
C GLY A 447 -22.01 15.46 -16.15
N ASP A 448 -22.14 15.13 -14.87
CA ASP A 448 -22.14 16.11 -13.76
C ASP A 448 -20.86 16.95 -13.63
N LYS A 449 -19.75 16.46 -14.21
CA LYS A 449 -18.42 17.10 -14.21
C LYS A 449 -17.92 17.49 -15.61
N GLY A 450 -18.76 17.39 -16.66
CA GLY A 450 -18.38 17.66 -18.06
C GLY A 450 -18.80 16.55 -19.02
N LYS A 451 -18.31 16.58 -20.25
CA LYS A 451 -18.66 15.58 -21.27
C LYS A 451 -18.11 14.20 -20.89
N MET A 452 -18.94 13.16 -21.03
CA MET A 452 -18.57 11.78 -20.74
C MET A 452 -17.96 11.11 -21.97
N HIS A 453 -16.94 10.26 -21.76
CA HIS A 453 -16.38 9.42 -22.81
C HIS A 453 -17.21 8.14 -22.99
N ASP A 454 -17.81 7.98 -24.17
CA ASP A 454 -18.48 6.76 -24.60
C ASP A 454 -17.64 6.06 -25.67
N VAL A 455 -17.32 4.79 -25.46
CA VAL A 455 -16.51 4.01 -26.40
C VAL A 455 -17.34 3.69 -27.64
N ASN A 456 -16.88 4.16 -28.81
CA ASN A 456 -17.55 3.95 -30.08
C ASN A 456 -16.81 2.97 -31.00
N PHE A 457 -15.50 2.76 -30.78
CA PHE A 457 -14.68 1.82 -31.52
C PHE A 457 -13.58 1.23 -30.63
N ILE A 458 -13.29 -0.06 -30.81
CA ILE A 458 -12.22 -0.78 -30.13
C ILE A 458 -11.47 -1.61 -31.16
N GLY A 459 -10.15 -1.37 -31.27
CA GLY A 459 -9.23 -2.24 -32.00
C GLY A 459 -8.62 -3.29 -31.06
N VAL A 460 -8.46 -4.52 -31.54
CA VAL A 460 -7.85 -5.61 -30.78
C VAL A 460 -6.93 -6.44 -31.67
N LYS A 461 -5.73 -6.75 -31.18
CA LYS A 461 -4.81 -7.71 -31.79
C LYS A 461 -4.35 -8.78 -30.82
N VAL A 462 -4.35 -10.04 -31.25
CA VAL A 462 -4.07 -11.23 -30.42
C VAL A 462 -2.80 -11.93 -30.89
N ASN A 463 -1.96 -12.34 -29.93
CA ASN A 463 -0.77 -13.15 -30.19
C ASN A 463 -0.40 -14.03 -28.98
N CYS A 464 0.62 -14.88 -29.10
CA CYS A 464 1.20 -15.63 -27.99
C CYS A 464 2.71 -15.85 -28.21
N PRO A 465 3.47 -16.20 -27.16
CA PRO A 465 4.89 -16.53 -27.29
C PRO A 465 5.23 -17.52 -28.41
N ASP A 466 4.42 -18.57 -28.58
CA ASP A 466 4.70 -19.63 -29.55
C ASP A 466 4.49 -19.15 -30.99
N CYS A 467 3.41 -18.41 -31.26
CA CYS A 467 3.14 -17.79 -32.56
C CYS A 467 4.17 -16.71 -32.91
N ILE A 468 4.70 -16.00 -31.90
CA ILE A 468 5.78 -15.02 -32.11
C ILE A 468 7.06 -15.71 -32.58
N ASN A 469 7.40 -16.86 -31.99
CA ASN A 469 8.67 -17.53 -32.28
C ASN A 469 8.59 -18.42 -33.55
N ASN A 470 7.46 -19.07 -33.78
CA ASN A 470 7.30 -20.09 -34.82
C ASN A 470 6.43 -19.64 -36.01
N GLY A 471 5.89 -18.43 -35.96
CA GLY A 471 4.90 -17.93 -36.92
C GLY A 471 3.46 -18.26 -36.51
N PRO A 472 2.47 -17.52 -37.05
CA PRO A 472 1.07 -17.72 -36.72
C PRO A 472 0.56 -19.09 -37.22
N SER A 473 -0.16 -19.81 -36.37
CA SER A 473 -0.87 -21.04 -36.72
C SER A 473 -2.38 -20.86 -36.50
N PRO A 474 -3.25 -21.24 -37.47
CA PRO A 474 -4.70 -21.22 -37.28
C PRO A 474 -5.17 -22.13 -36.14
N ASP A 475 -4.51 -23.28 -35.96
CA ASP A 475 -4.83 -24.27 -34.92
C ASP A 475 -4.26 -23.92 -33.53
N CYS A 476 -3.81 -22.68 -33.33
CA CYS A 476 -3.21 -22.27 -32.06
C CYS A 476 -4.28 -22.23 -30.95
N SER A 477 -4.20 -23.17 -30.00
CA SER A 477 -5.13 -23.24 -28.86
C SER A 477 -5.11 -22.03 -27.91
N VAL A 478 -4.11 -21.15 -28.02
CA VAL A 478 -3.99 -19.92 -27.22
C VAL A 478 -4.58 -18.72 -27.96
N CYS A 479 -4.30 -18.59 -29.25
CA CYS A 479 -4.67 -17.41 -30.02
C CYS A 479 -5.96 -17.59 -30.84
N GLY A 480 -6.33 -18.82 -31.19
CA GLY A 480 -7.43 -19.14 -32.12
C GLY A 480 -7.05 -18.94 -33.59
N GLU A 481 -8.03 -18.90 -34.49
CA GLU A 481 -7.84 -18.57 -35.90
C GLU A 481 -7.71 -17.05 -36.09
N ASP A 482 -8.58 -16.27 -35.44
CA ASP A 482 -8.64 -14.82 -35.57
C ASP A 482 -7.53 -14.11 -34.80
N ARG A 483 -6.98 -13.04 -35.39
CA ARG A 483 -5.86 -12.26 -34.84
C ARG A 483 -6.18 -10.80 -34.66
N THR A 484 -7.07 -10.25 -35.49
CA THR A 484 -7.45 -8.84 -35.48
C THR A 484 -8.97 -8.74 -35.36
N LEU A 485 -9.44 -8.18 -34.25
CA LEU A 485 -10.87 -8.07 -33.95
C LEU A 485 -11.22 -6.61 -33.72
N THR A 486 -12.46 -6.25 -34.00
CA THR A 486 -13.00 -4.92 -33.73
C THR A 486 -14.36 -5.00 -33.06
N PHE A 487 -14.65 -4.03 -32.20
CA PHE A 487 -15.96 -3.80 -31.62
C PHE A 487 -16.35 -2.35 -31.92
N SER A 488 -17.48 -2.14 -32.61
CA SER A 488 -17.83 -0.80 -33.10
C SER A 488 -19.32 -0.56 -33.14
N THR A 489 -19.70 0.70 -32.97
CA THR A 489 -21.11 1.14 -33.05
C THR A 489 -21.61 1.31 -34.48
N ARG A 490 -20.69 1.44 -35.45
CA ARG A 490 -20.99 1.72 -36.85
C ARG A 490 -20.28 0.72 -37.77
N PRO A 491 -20.93 0.31 -38.88
CA PRO A 491 -20.33 -0.63 -39.82
C PRO A 491 -19.22 0.00 -40.67
N PHE A 492 -18.19 -0.79 -41.00
CA PHE A 492 -17.13 -0.45 -41.94
C PHE A 492 -16.75 -1.66 -42.81
N GLN A 493 -16.32 -1.42 -44.03
CA GLN A 493 -16.10 -2.41 -45.08
C GLN A 493 -14.63 -2.51 -45.52
N ASN A 494 -13.97 -1.39 -45.76
CA ASN A 494 -12.69 -1.34 -46.47
C ASN A 494 -11.48 -1.67 -45.59
N THR A 495 -11.58 -1.50 -44.28
CA THR A 495 -10.50 -1.87 -43.35
C THR A 495 -10.46 -3.40 -43.14
N PRO A 496 -9.31 -4.06 -43.39
CA PRO A 496 -9.16 -5.51 -43.26
C PRO A 496 -9.01 -5.91 -41.79
N VAL A 497 -9.96 -6.71 -41.29
CA VAL A 497 -9.94 -7.31 -39.94
C VAL A 497 -10.60 -8.68 -40.00
N ASP A 498 -10.18 -9.60 -39.13
CA ASP A 498 -10.67 -10.99 -39.13
C ASP A 498 -12.11 -11.05 -38.60
N ILE A 499 -12.40 -10.32 -37.51
CA ILE A 499 -13.74 -10.22 -36.93
C ILE A 499 -14.19 -8.76 -36.79
N LYS A 500 -15.39 -8.48 -37.29
CA LYS A 500 -16.11 -7.20 -37.15
C LYS A 500 -17.33 -7.38 -36.26
N ASN A 501 -17.27 -6.96 -34.99
CA ASN A 501 -18.42 -6.99 -34.09
C ASN A 501 -19.11 -5.62 -34.09
N PHE A 502 -20.30 -5.55 -34.69
CA PHE A 502 -21.14 -4.35 -34.65
C PHE A 502 -22.13 -4.45 -33.49
N THR A 503 -22.07 -3.51 -32.56
CA THR A 503 -22.88 -3.51 -31.35
C THR A 503 -23.15 -2.09 -30.86
N GLU A 504 -24.29 -1.88 -30.20
CA GLU A 504 -24.61 -0.60 -29.57
C GLU A 504 -23.68 -0.29 -28.37
N ASN A 505 -23.10 -1.32 -27.75
CA ASN A 505 -22.19 -1.18 -26.61
C ASN A 505 -20.87 -1.95 -26.82
N PRO A 506 -19.89 -1.38 -27.56
CA PRO A 506 -18.61 -2.02 -27.83
C PRO A 506 -17.82 -2.42 -26.60
N LEU A 507 -17.86 -1.59 -25.56
CA LEU A 507 -17.11 -1.83 -24.31
C LEU A 507 -17.63 -3.07 -23.58
N GLU A 508 -18.96 -3.23 -23.50
CA GLU A 508 -19.61 -4.39 -22.90
C GLU A 508 -19.22 -5.67 -23.65
N GLU A 509 -19.37 -5.70 -24.98
CA GLU A 509 -19.02 -6.87 -25.77
C GLU A 509 -17.51 -7.22 -25.70
N PHE A 510 -16.63 -6.21 -25.72
CA PHE A 510 -15.20 -6.42 -25.54
C PHE A 510 -14.87 -7.06 -24.19
N VAL A 511 -15.48 -6.56 -23.10
CA VAL A 511 -15.27 -7.11 -21.75
C VAL A 511 -15.86 -8.51 -21.62
N SER A 512 -17.02 -8.79 -22.20
CA SER A 512 -17.54 -10.18 -22.30
C SER A 512 -16.53 -11.08 -23.00
N TRP A 513 -16.09 -10.68 -24.19
CA TRP A 513 -15.22 -11.47 -25.03
C TRP A 513 -13.89 -11.77 -24.33
N ILE A 514 -13.22 -10.78 -23.75
CA ILE A 514 -11.89 -11.00 -23.15
C ILE A 514 -11.96 -11.90 -21.90
N ILE A 515 -13.04 -11.80 -21.12
CA ILE A 515 -13.24 -12.62 -19.92
C ILE A 515 -13.65 -14.04 -20.32
N ASP A 516 -14.61 -14.21 -21.22
CA ASP A 516 -15.20 -15.51 -21.55
C ASP A 516 -14.31 -16.35 -22.47
N SER A 517 -13.52 -15.71 -23.34
CA SER A 517 -12.60 -16.42 -24.25
C SER A 517 -11.26 -16.84 -23.62
N SER A 518 -11.00 -16.47 -22.35
CA SER A 518 -9.70 -16.70 -21.71
C SER A 518 -9.50 -18.15 -21.25
N VAL A 519 -8.91 -18.96 -22.14
CA VAL A 519 -8.54 -20.37 -21.87
C VAL A 519 -7.21 -20.54 -21.11
N THR A 520 -6.33 -19.55 -21.19
CA THR A 520 -5.05 -19.47 -20.45
C THR A 520 -4.90 -18.12 -19.74
N ASP A 521 -3.80 -17.91 -19.03
CA ASP A 521 -3.48 -16.56 -18.53
C ASP A 521 -3.41 -15.60 -19.73
N THR A 522 -4.05 -14.44 -19.62
CA THR A 522 -4.09 -13.42 -20.67
C THR A 522 -3.50 -12.13 -20.14
N VAL A 523 -2.56 -11.55 -20.87
CA VAL A 523 -1.98 -10.23 -20.57
C VAL A 523 -2.41 -9.26 -21.67
N ALA A 524 -3.29 -8.33 -21.32
CA ALA A 524 -3.86 -7.34 -22.20
C ALA A 524 -3.19 -5.99 -22.00
N PHE A 525 -2.78 -5.38 -23.10
CA PHE A 525 -1.93 -4.22 -23.16
C PHE A 525 -2.63 -3.10 -23.92
N SER A 526 -2.70 -1.93 -23.30
CA SER A 526 -2.99 -0.66 -23.97
C SER A 526 -1.81 0.29 -23.81
N HIS A 527 -1.71 1.29 -24.68
CA HIS A 527 -0.61 2.26 -24.65
C HIS A 527 -1.07 3.54 -23.98
N PHE A 528 -0.49 3.88 -22.81
CA PHE A 528 -0.96 4.97 -21.95
C PHE A 528 -2.36 4.75 -21.34
N GLY A 529 -2.97 3.58 -21.58
CA GLY A 529 -4.33 3.28 -21.14
C GLY A 529 -4.52 3.16 -19.63
N GLY A 530 -3.44 3.14 -18.84
CA GLY A 530 -3.51 3.21 -17.38
C GLY A 530 -4.18 4.49 -16.85
N ARG A 531 -4.33 5.52 -17.69
CA ARG A 531 -5.08 6.75 -17.40
C ARG A 531 -6.35 6.92 -18.23
N PHE A 532 -6.62 6.01 -19.17
CA PHE A 532 -7.69 6.13 -20.14
C PHE A 532 -8.41 4.78 -20.36
N ASP A 533 -7.97 3.94 -21.30
CA ASP A 533 -8.64 2.71 -21.72
C ASP A 533 -8.94 1.77 -20.54
N MET A 534 -7.94 1.54 -19.68
CA MET A 534 -8.07 0.65 -18.53
C MET A 534 -9.07 1.17 -17.50
N VAL A 535 -9.30 2.49 -17.43
CA VAL A 535 -10.29 3.10 -16.54
C VAL A 535 -11.71 2.78 -17.03
N LEU A 536 -11.92 2.80 -18.35
CA LEU A 536 -13.18 2.42 -18.98
C LEU A 536 -13.44 0.91 -18.83
N VAL A 537 -12.41 0.07 -19.03
CA VAL A 537 -12.50 -1.37 -18.74
C VAL A 537 -12.83 -1.62 -17.26
N PHE A 538 -12.20 -0.89 -16.34
CA PHE A 538 -12.48 -1.02 -14.92
C PHE A 538 -13.95 -0.71 -14.60
N LYS A 539 -14.51 0.36 -15.17
CA LYS A 539 -15.93 0.71 -15.04
C LYS A 539 -16.84 -0.44 -15.50
N GLU A 540 -16.55 -1.04 -16.65
CA GLU A 540 -17.40 -2.12 -17.19
C GLU A 540 -17.28 -3.43 -16.40
N LEU A 541 -16.06 -3.83 -16.03
CA LEU A 541 -15.85 -4.95 -15.11
C LEU A 541 -16.61 -4.75 -13.80
N PHE A 542 -16.60 -3.52 -13.29
CA PHE A 542 -17.32 -3.13 -12.09
C PHE A 542 -18.84 -3.26 -12.25
N LEU A 543 -19.43 -2.77 -13.35
CA LEU A 543 -20.87 -2.88 -13.61
C LEU A 543 -21.35 -4.34 -13.70
N ARG A 544 -20.45 -5.26 -14.06
CA ARG A 544 -20.69 -6.71 -14.09
C ARG A 544 -20.53 -7.42 -12.74
N GLY A 545 -20.20 -6.69 -11.68
CA GLY A 545 -19.94 -7.25 -10.36
C GLY A 545 -18.60 -7.98 -10.24
N LEU A 546 -17.63 -7.71 -11.13
CA LEU A 546 -16.28 -8.24 -11.01
C LEU A 546 -15.41 -7.28 -10.19
N THR A 547 -14.69 -7.80 -9.20
CA THR A 547 -13.83 -7.04 -8.30
C THR A 547 -12.35 -7.33 -8.60
N PRO A 548 -11.69 -6.58 -9.50
CA PRO A 548 -10.30 -6.83 -9.84
C PRO A 548 -9.32 -6.44 -8.73
N ASP A 549 -8.20 -7.18 -8.65
CA ASP A 549 -7.04 -6.74 -7.87
C ASP A 549 -6.34 -5.61 -8.62
N MET A 550 -6.16 -4.45 -7.98
CA MET A 550 -5.62 -3.24 -8.62
C MET A 550 -4.35 -2.74 -7.96
N ILE A 551 -3.37 -2.36 -8.80
CA ILE A 551 -2.19 -1.59 -8.40
C ILE A 551 -2.27 -0.24 -9.08
N LYS A 552 -2.37 0.84 -8.30
CA LYS A 552 -2.52 2.21 -8.82
C LYS A 552 -1.80 3.26 -7.98
N LYS A 553 -1.56 4.43 -8.58
CA LYS A 553 -1.13 5.64 -7.86
C LYS A 553 -2.02 6.80 -8.29
N GLY A 554 -2.82 7.31 -7.35
CA GLY A 554 -3.91 8.24 -7.68
C GLY A 554 -4.90 7.58 -8.65
N ASN A 555 -5.10 8.20 -9.81
CA ASN A 555 -5.97 7.69 -10.88
C ASN A 555 -5.23 6.85 -11.93
N LYS A 556 -3.89 6.78 -11.89
CA LYS A 556 -3.13 5.95 -12.84
C LYS A 556 -3.13 4.49 -12.39
N LEU A 557 -3.76 3.62 -13.17
CA LEU A 557 -3.69 2.16 -13.06
C LEU A 557 -2.37 1.64 -13.66
N TYR A 558 -1.60 0.87 -12.90
CA TYR A 558 -0.42 0.16 -13.40
C TYR A 558 -0.76 -1.26 -13.85
N GLU A 559 -1.62 -1.92 -13.07
CA GLU A 559 -2.05 -3.28 -13.34
C GLU A 559 -3.43 -3.52 -12.73
N MET A 560 -4.26 -4.27 -13.47
CA MET A 560 -5.56 -4.75 -12.99
C MET A 560 -5.67 -6.24 -13.30
N LYS A 561 -5.97 -7.07 -12.29
CA LYS A 561 -6.08 -8.52 -12.44
C LYS A 561 -7.47 -9.03 -12.12
N VAL A 562 -8.08 -9.72 -13.08
CA VAL A 562 -9.36 -10.39 -12.92
C VAL A 562 -9.12 -11.89 -12.93
N LYS A 563 -9.65 -12.59 -11.92
CA LYS A 563 -9.58 -14.05 -11.87
C LYS A 563 -10.71 -14.63 -12.72
N VAL A 564 -10.35 -15.46 -13.70
CA VAL A 564 -11.31 -16.09 -14.61
C VAL A 564 -11.27 -17.61 -14.42
N GLY A 565 -12.43 -18.21 -14.15
CA GLY A 565 -12.54 -19.62 -13.81
C GLY A 565 -11.79 -20.00 -12.53
N LYS A 566 -11.30 -21.25 -12.44
CA LYS A 566 -10.64 -21.76 -11.23
C LYS A 566 -9.15 -21.40 -11.12
N LYS A 567 -8.45 -21.15 -12.25
CA LYS A 567 -6.98 -21.12 -12.31
C LYS A 567 -6.35 -19.99 -13.14
N ASN A 568 -7.11 -19.27 -13.96
CA ASN A 568 -6.54 -18.34 -14.95
C ASN A 568 -6.75 -16.89 -14.53
N TRP A 569 -5.89 -16.02 -15.06
CA TRP A 569 -5.96 -14.57 -14.83
C TRP A 569 -6.03 -13.81 -16.14
N VAL A 570 -6.86 -12.77 -16.19
CA VAL A 570 -6.80 -11.71 -17.19
C VAL A 570 -6.14 -10.50 -16.53
N ILE A 571 -5.04 -10.05 -17.10
CA ILE A 571 -4.15 -9.03 -16.52
C ILE A 571 -4.05 -7.86 -17.49
N PHE A 572 -4.60 -6.71 -17.13
CA PHE A 572 -4.50 -5.49 -17.90
C PHE A 572 -3.27 -4.69 -17.46
N ARG A 573 -2.46 -4.21 -18.42
CA ARG A 573 -1.23 -3.44 -18.18
C ARG A 573 -1.09 -2.30 -19.19
N ASP A 574 -0.48 -1.22 -18.73
CA ASP A 574 -0.10 -0.08 -19.56
C ASP A 574 1.34 -0.24 -20.06
N THR A 575 1.50 -0.35 -21.38
CA THR A 575 2.80 -0.53 -22.04
C THR A 575 3.72 0.67 -21.92
N PHE A 576 3.20 1.86 -21.64
CA PHE A 576 4.01 3.05 -21.40
C PHE A 576 4.95 2.87 -20.20
N ASN A 577 4.60 1.99 -19.26
CA ASN A 577 5.47 1.66 -18.12
C ASN A 577 6.67 0.79 -18.51
N LEU A 578 6.63 0.12 -19.66
CA LEU A 578 7.74 -0.65 -20.24
C LEU A 578 8.49 0.17 -21.32
N MET A 579 7.74 0.93 -22.13
CA MET A 579 8.22 1.71 -23.27
C MET A 579 7.72 3.16 -23.15
N PRO A 580 8.36 4.02 -22.34
CA PRO A 580 7.88 5.36 -22.00
C PRO A 580 8.14 6.39 -23.12
N MET A 581 7.48 6.22 -24.26
CA MET A 581 7.46 7.16 -25.40
C MET A 581 6.10 7.08 -26.10
N SER A 582 5.80 7.99 -27.03
CA SER A 582 4.54 7.94 -27.78
C SER A 582 4.46 6.71 -28.69
N LEU A 583 3.25 6.24 -29.00
CA LEU A 583 3.02 5.11 -29.90
C LEU A 583 3.68 5.31 -31.27
N ALA A 584 3.50 6.51 -31.87
CA ALA A 584 4.13 6.85 -33.15
C ALA A 584 5.66 6.80 -33.10
N SER A 585 6.26 7.16 -31.96
CA SER A 585 7.72 7.07 -31.78
C SER A 585 8.24 5.63 -31.67
N LEU A 586 7.38 4.64 -31.41
CA LEU A 586 7.78 3.23 -31.33
C LEU A 586 8.17 2.66 -32.70
N VAL A 587 7.53 3.12 -33.79
CA VAL A 587 7.83 2.66 -35.16
C VAL A 587 9.29 2.94 -35.53
N PRO A 588 9.78 4.20 -35.51
CA PRO A 588 11.17 4.50 -35.81
C PRO A 588 12.13 4.09 -34.68
N ALA A 589 11.65 3.93 -33.44
CA ALA A 589 12.47 3.36 -32.38
C ALA A 589 12.78 1.90 -32.73
N PHE A 590 11.80 1.00 -32.70
CA PHE A 590 12.04 -0.43 -32.89
C PHE A 590 12.25 -0.87 -34.35
N ALA A 591 12.31 0.08 -35.29
CA ALA A 591 12.41 -0.18 -36.72
C ALA A 591 11.33 -1.19 -37.19
N LEU A 592 10.08 -0.92 -36.77
CA LEU A 592 8.96 -1.81 -37.04
C LEU A 592 8.59 -1.77 -38.52
N SER A 593 8.34 -2.94 -39.09
CA SER A 593 7.86 -3.08 -40.48
C SER A 593 6.33 -3.01 -40.52
N VAL A 594 5.78 -1.88 -40.10
CA VAL A 594 4.35 -1.58 -40.07
C VAL A 594 4.12 -0.22 -40.72
N GLU A 595 2.90 0.06 -41.15
CA GLU A 595 2.55 1.38 -41.66
C GLU A 595 2.72 2.44 -40.58
N ASP A 596 3.28 3.60 -40.96
CA ASP A 596 3.39 4.75 -40.06
C ASP A 596 2.01 5.19 -39.58
N LYS A 597 1.95 5.65 -38.33
CA LYS A 597 0.69 6.09 -37.73
C LYS A 597 0.05 7.21 -38.57
N PRO A 598 -1.15 7.00 -39.13
CA PRO A 598 -1.80 8.00 -39.98
C PRO A 598 -2.23 9.22 -39.15
N PHE A 599 -2.27 10.40 -39.79
CA PHE A 599 -2.82 11.59 -39.16
C PHE A 599 -4.34 11.48 -39.06
N PHE A 600 -4.90 11.68 -37.87
CA PHE A 600 -6.35 11.69 -37.64
C PHE A 600 -6.79 13.08 -37.17
N PRO A 601 -7.76 13.72 -37.86
CA PRO A 601 -8.19 15.08 -37.54
C PRO A 601 -9.17 15.09 -36.34
N HIS A 602 -8.66 15.20 -35.12
CA HIS A 602 -9.53 15.28 -33.94
C HIS A 602 -10.36 16.58 -33.94
N MET A 603 -11.54 16.57 -33.31
CA MET A 603 -12.45 17.73 -33.33
C MET A 603 -11.83 19.02 -32.78
N GLU A 604 -10.93 18.90 -31.79
CA GLU A 604 -10.16 20.02 -31.22
C GLU A 604 -9.15 20.60 -32.22
N ASP A 605 -8.71 19.82 -33.21
CA ASP A 605 -7.75 20.26 -34.23
C ASP A 605 -8.37 21.21 -35.27
N TYR A 606 -9.70 21.37 -35.26
CA TYR A 606 -10.39 22.40 -36.03
C TYR A 606 -10.43 23.76 -35.31
N LEU A 607 -9.98 23.83 -34.05
CA LEU A 607 -9.80 25.07 -33.27
C LEU A 607 -8.31 25.48 -33.30
N ALA A 608 -7.92 25.98 -34.46
CA ALA A 608 -6.56 26.25 -34.94
C ALA A 608 -5.59 27.02 -34.01
N ASP A 609 -6.07 27.84 -33.07
CA ASP A 609 -5.26 28.87 -32.37
C ASP A 609 -4.41 28.32 -31.20
N GLY A 610 -4.59 27.05 -30.82
CA GLY A 610 -3.88 26.41 -29.70
C GLY A 610 -2.79 25.40 -30.07
N MET A 611 -2.54 25.15 -31.36
CA MET A 611 -1.61 24.09 -31.79
C MET A 611 -0.14 24.49 -31.70
N MET A 612 0.71 23.54 -31.30
CA MET A 612 2.16 23.67 -31.48
C MET A 612 2.49 23.72 -32.99
N PRO A 613 3.50 24.51 -33.42
CA PRO A 613 3.82 24.73 -34.84
C PRO A 613 3.97 23.44 -35.66
N ASP A 614 4.63 22.43 -35.10
CA ASP A 614 4.86 21.15 -35.79
C ASP A 614 3.56 20.37 -36.04
N LYS A 615 2.64 20.34 -35.05
CA LYS A 615 1.33 19.67 -35.18
C LYS A 615 0.46 20.42 -36.18
N ARG A 616 0.52 21.76 -36.16
CA ARG A 616 -0.20 22.61 -37.11
C ARG A 616 0.25 22.36 -38.54
N GLY A 617 1.55 22.26 -38.78
CA GLY A 617 2.09 21.94 -40.10
C GLY A 617 1.65 20.55 -40.62
N GLN A 618 1.51 19.55 -39.73
CA GLN A 618 0.96 18.24 -40.11
C GLN A 618 -0.52 18.31 -40.48
N PHE A 619 -1.32 19.03 -39.68
CA PHE A 619 -2.74 19.26 -39.95
C PHE A 619 -2.95 19.99 -41.29
N ASP A 620 -2.28 21.13 -41.51
CA ASP A 620 -2.42 21.92 -42.72
C ASP A 620 -2.07 21.09 -43.96
N LYS A 621 -1.00 20.28 -43.87
CA LYS A 621 -0.61 19.36 -44.95
C LYS A 621 -1.68 18.29 -45.21
N TRP A 622 -2.23 17.68 -44.16
CA TRP A 622 -3.29 16.68 -44.30
C TRP A 622 -4.58 17.30 -44.87
N TYR A 623 -4.97 18.48 -44.37
CA TYR A 623 -6.16 19.19 -44.82
C TYR A 623 -6.07 19.56 -46.29
N GLU A 624 -4.96 20.16 -46.74
CA GLU A 624 -4.77 20.51 -48.16
C GLU A 624 -4.79 19.29 -49.09
N GLN A 625 -4.39 18.11 -48.61
CA GLN A 625 -4.41 16.87 -49.38
C GLN A 625 -5.81 16.25 -49.50
N HIS A 626 -6.68 16.44 -48.51
CA HIS A 626 -7.96 15.72 -48.41
C HIS A 626 -9.21 16.63 -48.41
N LYS A 627 -9.05 17.95 -48.48
CA LYS A 627 -10.16 18.93 -48.42
C LYS A 627 -11.23 18.74 -49.50
N ASP A 628 -10.85 18.16 -50.65
CA ASP A 628 -11.74 17.94 -51.79
C ASP A 628 -12.31 16.50 -51.84
N GLU A 629 -11.95 15.65 -50.87
CA GLU A 629 -12.38 14.25 -50.77
C GLU A 629 -13.46 14.06 -49.69
N PRO A 630 -14.46 13.17 -49.91
CA PRO A 630 -15.42 12.83 -48.86
C PRO A 630 -14.74 12.12 -47.68
N PHE A 631 -14.77 12.73 -46.49
CA PHE A 631 -14.22 12.11 -45.29
C PHE A 631 -15.19 11.09 -44.68
N ASN A 632 -14.94 9.79 -44.89
CA ASN A 632 -15.67 8.71 -44.24
C ASN A 632 -15.07 8.44 -42.84
N LEU A 633 -15.70 9.01 -41.82
CA LEU A 633 -15.25 8.90 -40.43
C LEU A 633 -15.18 7.44 -39.95
N ASP A 634 -16.14 6.59 -40.32
CA ASP A 634 -16.21 5.21 -39.82
C ASP A 634 -15.04 4.37 -40.36
N GLU A 635 -14.70 4.52 -41.64
CA GLU A 635 -13.52 3.86 -42.23
C GLU A 635 -12.21 4.45 -41.72
N ALA A 636 -12.13 5.78 -41.57
CA ALA A 636 -10.94 6.45 -41.05
C ALA A 636 -10.65 6.03 -39.60
N LEU A 637 -11.69 5.94 -38.75
CA LEU A 637 -11.59 5.43 -37.39
C LEU A 637 -11.14 3.96 -37.36
N ALA A 638 -11.74 3.12 -38.21
CA ALA A 638 -11.38 1.71 -38.28
C ALA A 638 -9.93 1.52 -38.68
N SER A 639 -9.47 2.21 -39.73
CA SER A 639 -8.08 2.18 -40.18
C SER A 639 -7.11 2.70 -39.12
N TYR A 640 -7.43 3.84 -38.48
CA TYR A 640 -6.58 4.44 -37.45
C TYR A 640 -6.42 3.55 -36.21
N CYS A 641 -7.54 3.10 -35.62
CA CYS A 641 -7.50 2.32 -34.38
C CYS A 641 -6.92 0.90 -34.61
N THR A 642 -7.16 0.30 -35.79
CA THR A 642 -6.53 -1.00 -36.13
C THR A 642 -5.02 -0.87 -36.39
N ASN A 643 -4.56 0.24 -36.98
CA ASN A 643 -3.14 0.55 -37.12
C ASN A 643 -2.47 0.74 -35.75
N ASP A 644 -3.14 1.39 -34.79
CA ASP A 644 -2.60 1.60 -33.45
C ASP A 644 -2.31 0.27 -32.73
N VAL A 645 -3.23 -0.70 -32.80
CA VAL A 645 -3.00 -2.03 -32.20
C VAL A 645 -2.01 -2.90 -32.99
N GLU A 646 -1.86 -2.66 -34.29
CA GLU A 646 -0.80 -3.26 -35.11
C GLU A 646 0.58 -2.79 -34.65
N ILE A 647 0.78 -1.46 -34.57
CA ILE A 647 2.01 -0.84 -34.08
C ILE A 647 2.32 -1.33 -32.67
N LEU A 648 1.32 -1.33 -31.79
CA LEU A 648 1.49 -1.75 -30.40
C LEU A 648 1.91 -3.22 -30.28
N MET A 649 1.24 -4.12 -31.01
CA MET A 649 1.61 -5.54 -31.01
C MET A 649 3.01 -5.75 -31.60
N ALA A 650 3.34 -5.09 -32.71
CA ALA A 650 4.67 -5.16 -33.31
C ALA A 650 5.77 -4.67 -32.36
N ALA A 651 5.51 -3.57 -31.63
CA ALA A 651 6.41 -3.04 -30.60
C ALA A 651 6.59 -4.02 -29.43
N LEU A 652 5.50 -4.61 -28.94
CA LEU A 652 5.55 -5.63 -27.88
C LEU A 652 6.38 -6.85 -28.30
N VAL A 653 6.21 -7.33 -29.53
CA VAL A 653 6.98 -8.44 -30.10
C VAL A 653 8.46 -8.08 -30.20
N ALA A 654 8.79 -6.91 -30.75
CA ALA A 654 10.16 -6.44 -30.86
C ALA A 654 10.83 -6.32 -29.48
N PHE A 655 10.18 -5.63 -28.55
CA PHE A 655 10.66 -5.44 -27.19
C PHE A 655 10.86 -6.76 -26.45
N ARG A 656 9.92 -7.71 -26.58
CA ARG A 656 10.03 -9.05 -25.98
C ARG A 656 11.24 -9.80 -26.52
N ARG A 657 11.43 -9.82 -27.84
CA ARG A 657 12.56 -10.51 -28.50
C ARG A 657 13.89 -9.94 -28.04
N GLU A 658 14.02 -8.62 -28.07
CA GLU A 658 15.26 -7.94 -27.66
C GLU A 658 15.56 -8.18 -26.17
N PHE A 659 14.56 -8.13 -25.29
CA PHE A 659 14.80 -8.37 -23.86
C PHE A 659 15.12 -9.83 -23.56
N LEU A 660 14.49 -10.79 -24.26
CA LEU A 660 14.78 -12.22 -24.09
C LEU A 660 16.23 -12.57 -24.44
N GLU A 661 16.74 -11.98 -25.53
CA GLU A 661 18.13 -12.16 -25.99
C GLU A 661 19.14 -11.78 -24.89
N VAL A 662 18.88 -10.70 -24.16
CA VAL A 662 19.79 -10.16 -23.14
C VAL A 662 19.57 -10.81 -21.77
N SER A 663 18.35 -11.21 -21.46
CA SER A 663 17.98 -11.64 -20.10
C SER A 663 18.12 -13.14 -19.83
N ASN A 664 18.67 -13.89 -20.78
CA ASN A 664 18.87 -15.34 -20.70
C ASN A 664 17.54 -16.10 -20.45
N GLY A 665 16.44 -15.61 -21.04
CA GLY A 665 15.13 -16.29 -20.99
C GLY A 665 14.06 -15.64 -20.10
N LEU A 666 14.22 -14.40 -19.63
CA LEU A 666 13.15 -13.68 -18.92
C LEU A 666 12.13 -13.10 -19.90
N ASP A 667 10.90 -13.65 -19.92
CA ASP A 667 9.80 -13.06 -20.67
C ASP A 667 9.26 -11.80 -19.98
N VAL A 668 9.76 -10.65 -20.41
CA VAL A 668 9.48 -9.34 -19.80
C VAL A 668 7.99 -8.98 -19.81
N LEU A 669 7.24 -9.36 -20.84
CA LEU A 669 5.82 -9.00 -20.97
C LEU A 669 4.96 -9.70 -19.93
N ARG A 670 5.33 -10.93 -19.56
CA ARG A 670 4.65 -11.69 -18.51
C ARG A 670 5.16 -11.29 -17.13
N GLU A 671 6.47 -11.22 -16.97
CA GLU A 671 7.11 -11.12 -15.67
C GLU A 671 7.17 -9.69 -15.13
N ALA A 672 7.17 -8.65 -15.97
CA ALA A 672 7.34 -7.27 -15.52
C ALA A 672 6.19 -6.36 -15.95
N MET A 673 5.76 -5.48 -15.04
CA MET A 673 4.80 -4.41 -15.32
C MET A 673 5.46 -3.06 -15.62
N THR A 674 6.74 -2.90 -15.24
CA THR A 674 7.51 -1.68 -15.47
C THR A 674 8.92 -2.03 -15.91
N ILE A 675 9.57 -1.14 -16.66
CA ILE A 675 10.96 -1.32 -17.09
C ILE A 675 11.91 -1.46 -15.90
N ALA A 676 11.73 -0.68 -14.83
CA ALA A 676 12.51 -0.81 -13.60
C ALA A 676 12.37 -2.20 -12.94
N SER A 677 11.17 -2.78 -12.97
CA SER A 677 10.97 -4.15 -12.48
C SER A 677 11.64 -5.18 -13.38
N ALA A 678 11.67 -4.98 -14.70
CA ALA A 678 12.37 -5.84 -15.63
C ALA A 678 13.89 -5.80 -15.39
N CYS A 679 14.46 -4.60 -15.25
CA CYS A 679 15.88 -4.39 -14.94
C CYS A 679 16.29 -5.07 -13.64
N MET A 680 15.51 -4.93 -12.57
CA MET A 680 15.78 -5.57 -11.28
C MET A 680 15.68 -7.10 -11.37
N LYS A 681 14.72 -7.64 -12.12
CA LYS A 681 14.64 -9.09 -12.34
C LYS A 681 15.86 -9.60 -13.12
N HIS A 682 16.25 -8.91 -14.19
CA HIS A 682 17.45 -9.24 -14.96
C HIS A 682 18.71 -9.20 -14.10
N PHE A 683 18.89 -8.14 -13.29
CA PHE A 683 20.02 -8.02 -12.36
C PHE A 683 20.04 -9.17 -11.34
N ARG A 684 18.90 -9.47 -10.70
CA ARG A 684 18.81 -10.57 -9.71
C ARG A 684 19.02 -11.95 -10.31
N THR A 685 18.72 -12.14 -11.59
CA THR A 685 18.90 -13.43 -12.28
C THR A 685 20.33 -13.63 -12.75
N ASN A 686 20.93 -12.61 -13.37
CA ASN A 686 22.16 -12.76 -14.13
C ASN A 686 23.40 -12.15 -13.45
N HIS A 687 23.22 -11.22 -12.52
CA HIS A 687 24.32 -10.40 -11.96
C HIS A 687 24.45 -10.49 -10.43
N LEU A 688 23.40 -10.91 -9.72
CA LEU A 688 23.40 -10.99 -8.25
C LEU A 688 23.77 -12.40 -7.75
N THR A 689 24.78 -12.47 -6.89
CA THR A 689 25.16 -13.69 -6.16
C THR A 689 24.39 -13.81 -4.83
N SER A 690 24.31 -15.04 -4.29
CA SER A 690 23.61 -15.31 -3.03
C SER A 690 24.31 -14.64 -1.84
N GLN A 691 23.53 -14.07 -0.92
CA GLN A 691 24.02 -13.39 0.30
C GLN A 691 24.95 -12.19 0.04
N HIS A 692 24.84 -11.55 -1.12
CA HIS A 692 25.69 -10.42 -1.50
C HIS A 692 25.15 -9.08 -0.99
N LEU A 693 23.91 -8.75 -1.33
CA LEU A 693 23.26 -7.50 -0.93
C LEU A 693 22.27 -7.73 0.21
N GLY A 694 22.44 -7.00 1.31
CA GLY A 694 21.47 -6.97 2.40
C GLY A 694 20.16 -6.29 1.98
N ILE A 695 19.05 -6.73 2.54
CA ILE A 695 17.79 -5.98 2.60
C ILE A 695 17.94 -5.00 3.75
N VAL A 696 17.73 -3.71 3.44
CA VAL A 696 17.85 -2.64 4.44
C VAL A 696 16.58 -2.59 5.27
N PRO A 697 16.63 -2.78 6.60
CA PRO A 697 15.46 -2.66 7.45
C PRO A 697 14.91 -1.23 7.41
N GLU A 698 13.60 -1.05 7.24
CA GLU A 698 12.99 0.29 7.23
C GLU A 698 13.07 0.99 8.59
N LYS A 699 13.27 0.20 9.66
CA LYS A 699 13.49 0.69 11.03
C LYS A 699 14.95 1.00 11.34
N GLY A 700 15.85 0.86 10.36
CA GLY A 700 17.28 1.05 10.52
C GLY A 700 18.01 -0.20 11.03
N TYR A 701 19.34 -0.15 11.00
CA TYR A 701 20.21 -1.23 11.51
C TYR A 701 20.39 -1.19 13.03
N ASP A 702 20.04 -0.06 13.65
CA ASP A 702 20.10 0.19 15.09
C ASP A 702 18.94 -0.55 15.80
N ASN A 703 18.88 -1.88 15.64
CA ASN A 703 17.84 -2.76 16.18
C ASN A 703 17.99 -3.01 17.70
N ALA A 704 18.84 -2.24 18.41
CA ALA A 704 19.27 -2.52 19.77
C ALA A 704 18.90 -1.45 20.81
N ASP A 705 18.54 -0.23 20.39
CA ASP A 705 18.04 0.81 21.28
C ASP A 705 16.61 1.19 20.86
N ASN A 706 15.63 0.66 21.62
CA ASN A 706 14.20 0.78 21.34
C ASN A 706 13.61 2.16 21.67
N GLN A 707 14.46 3.13 22.03
CA GLN A 707 13.98 4.41 22.51
C GLN A 707 13.66 5.37 21.35
N SER A 708 12.37 5.68 21.20
CA SER A 708 11.87 6.53 20.11
C SER A 708 12.37 7.98 20.22
N LEU A 709 12.47 8.70 19.09
CA LEU A 709 12.76 10.14 19.09
C LEU A 709 11.74 10.94 19.92
N LEU A 710 10.49 10.47 19.98
CA LEU A 710 9.45 11.04 20.86
C LEU A 710 9.85 10.90 22.33
N ALA A 711 10.27 9.70 22.74
CA ALA A 711 10.73 9.44 24.10
C ALA A 711 11.94 10.30 24.47
N LEU A 712 12.90 10.45 23.56
CA LEU A 712 14.08 11.30 23.81
C LEU A 712 13.74 12.77 23.99
N ARG A 713 12.89 13.31 23.11
CA ARG A 713 12.41 14.69 23.25
C ARG A 713 11.64 14.88 24.55
N PHE A 714 10.82 13.90 24.92
CA PHE A 714 10.05 13.92 26.16
C PHE A 714 10.96 13.90 27.39
N LEU A 715 11.92 12.97 27.46
CA LEU A 715 12.86 12.88 28.58
C LEU A 715 13.73 14.13 28.68
N ALA A 716 14.19 14.70 27.56
CA ALA A 716 14.96 15.95 27.57
C ALA A 716 14.14 17.12 28.12
N TRP A 717 12.85 17.22 27.73
CA TRP A 717 11.93 18.20 28.30
C TRP A 717 11.66 17.93 29.79
N TYR A 718 11.40 16.68 30.18
CA TYR A 718 11.13 16.30 31.57
C TYR A 718 12.31 16.62 32.48
N ALA A 719 13.54 16.32 32.04
CA ALA A 719 14.77 16.62 32.79
C ALA A 719 14.88 18.11 33.12
N GLU A 720 14.58 18.99 32.15
CA GLU A 720 14.60 20.44 32.37
C GLU A 720 13.43 20.93 33.22
N GLU A 721 12.20 20.48 32.92
CA GLU A 721 10.98 20.92 33.60
C GLU A 721 10.99 20.55 35.08
N HIS A 722 11.48 19.35 35.40
CA HIS A 722 11.57 18.84 36.77
C HIS A 722 12.94 19.09 37.41
N ASN A 723 13.89 19.69 36.67
CA ASN A 723 15.25 19.94 37.10
C ASN A 723 15.94 18.69 37.69
N VAL A 724 15.82 17.56 36.97
CA VAL A 724 16.38 16.25 37.33
C VAL A 724 17.36 15.77 36.28
N ASN A 725 18.36 14.98 36.69
CA ASN A 725 19.24 14.30 35.74
C ASN A 725 18.64 12.93 35.34
N ILE A 726 18.41 12.73 34.05
CA ILE A 726 17.85 11.48 33.51
C ILE A 726 18.93 10.69 32.78
N ARG A 727 19.15 9.45 33.24
CA ARG A 727 19.90 8.44 32.51
C ARG A 727 18.99 7.74 31.48
N ASN A 728 19.37 7.74 30.21
CA ASN A 728 18.62 7.13 29.11
C ASN A 728 19.58 6.41 28.12
N ALA A 729 19.10 6.01 26.94
CA ALA A 729 19.91 5.28 25.95
C ALA A 729 21.14 6.07 25.43
N TYR A 730 21.19 7.37 25.65
CA TYR A 730 22.24 8.27 25.15
C TYR A 730 23.18 8.76 26.25
N SER A 731 22.91 8.41 27.51
CA SER A 731 23.84 8.66 28.62
C SER A 731 25.10 7.82 28.44
N LYS A 732 26.26 8.31 28.92
CA LYS A 732 27.56 7.62 28.81
C LYS A 732 27.55 6.19 29.37
N GLU A 733 26.68 5.92 30.33
CA GLU A 733 26.50 4.62 30.99
C GLU A 733 25.43 3.75 30.31
N GLY A 734 24.78 4.23 29.26
CA GLY A 734 23.62 3.61 28.60
C GLY A 734 22.35 3.59 29.47
N GLU A 735 21.31 2.89 29.01
CA GLU A 735 20.07 2.70 29.78
C GLU A 735 20.32 1.96 31.11
N LYS A 736 19.60 2.35 32.16
CA LYS A 736 19.60 1.58 33.42
C LYS A 736 18.94 0.21 33.17
N ARG A 737 19.45 -0.82 33.83
CA ARG A 737 18.93 -2.19 33.76
C ARG A 737 18.40 -2.68 35.10
N PHE A 738 17.25 -3.35 35.04
CA PHE A 738 16.67 -4.12 36.13
C PHE A 738 16.49 -5.56 35.64
N GLY A 739 17.34 -6.47 36.12
CA GLY A 739 17.45 -7.82 35.54
C GLY A 739 17.80 -7.79 34.05
N ASN A 740 16.94 -8.36 33.22
CA ASN A 740 17.10 -8.40 31.76
C ASN A 740 16.43 -7.20 31.05
N TYR A 741 15.71 -6.34 31.76
CA TYR A 741 14.96 -5.24 31.18
C TYR A 741 15.75 -3.92 31.27
N ARG A 742 15.75 -3.19 30.16
CA ARG A 742 16.19 -1.79 30.11
C ARG A 742 14.99 -0.87 30.30
N VAL A 743 15.22 0.34 30.77
CA VAL A 743 14.19 1.36 30.97
C VAL A 743 14.51 2.62 30.18
N ASP A 744 13.46 3.33 29.74
CA ASP A 744 13.60 4.53 28.91
C ASP A 744 14.35 5.66 29.64
N GLY A 745 13.90 6.01 30.84
CA GLY A 745 14.48 7.07 31.66
C GLY A 745 14.69 6.60 33.10
N TRP A 746 15.84 6.94 33.69
CA TRP A 746 16.17 6.66 35.07
C TRP A 746 16.65 7.92 35.79
N VAL A 747 15.96 8.28 36.87
CA VAL A 747 16.34 9.37 37.78
C VAL A 747 16.84 8.75 39.08
N GLU A 748 18.15 8.80 39.30
CA GLU A 748 18.80 8.17 40.47
C GLU A 748 18.34 8.82 41.78
N GLU A 749 18.20 10.15 41.80
CA GLU A 749 17.84 10.95 42.99
C GLU A 749 16.52 10.49 43.64
N ASN A 750 15.53 10.16 42.81
CA ASN A 750 14.18 9.81 43.26
C ASN A 750 13.88 8.30 43.13
N LYS A 751 14.87 7.51 42.70
CA LYS A 751 14.67 6.11 42.28
C LYS A 751 13.47 5.94 41.36
N LEU A 752 13.36 6.84 40.38
CA LEU A 752 12.22 6.93 39.47
C LEU A 752 12.60 6.40 38.09
N VAL A 753 11.80 5.46 37.59
CA VAL A 753 11.79 4.97 36.22
C VAL A 753 10.71 5.72 35.45
N ILE A 754 11.07 6.27 34.29
CA ILE A 754 10.13 6.91 33.37
C ILE A 754 10.08 6.05 32.11
N GLU A 755 8.91 5.51 31.78
CA GLU A 755 8.65 4.71 30.58
C GLU A 755 7.82 5.52 29.59
N VAL A 756 8.24 5.56 28.32
CA VAL A 756 7.52 6.25 27.26
C VAL A 756 6.97 5.24 26.25
N ASN A 757 5.72 4.82 26.47
CA ASN A 757 5.11 3.77 25.69
C ASN A 757 4.54 4.29 24.36
N GLY A 758 5.15 3.87 23.25
CA GLY A 758 4.58 4.02 21.91
C GLY A 758 3.23 3.30 21.81
N CYS A 759 2.16 4.02 21.46
CA CYS A 759 0.80 3.49 21.54
C CYS A 759 0.60 2.23 20.67
N CYS A 760 1.19 2.22 19.47
CA CYS A 760 1.10 1.09 18.53
C CYS A 760 1.99 -0.10 18.90
N TRP A 761 3.02 0.09 19.72
CA TRP A 761 3.95 -0.96 20.11
C TRP A 761 3.53 -1.66 21.39
N HIS A 762 2.91 -0.91 22.31
CA HIS A 762 2.49 -1.38 23.64
C HIS A 762 0.97 -1.58 23.78
N GLY A 763 0.20 -1.29 22.72
CA GLY A 763 -1.25 -1.53 22.69
C GLY A 763 -2.03 -0.65 23.68
N CYS A 764 -1.82 0.66 23.62
CA CYS A 764 -2.51 1.64 24.49
C CYS A 764 -4.03 1.41 24.51
N LYS A 765 -4.65 1.21 25.68
CA LYS A 765 -6.11 0.96 25.79
C LYS A 765 -6.98 2.02 25.10
N LYS A 766 -6.51 3.27 25.01
CA LYS A 766 -7.22 4.35 24.32
C LYS A 766 -7.14 4.26 22.79
N CYS A 767 -5.98 3.87 22.25
CA CYS A 767 -5.75 3.83 20.80
C CYS A 767 -5.96 2.43 20.19
N PHE A 768 -5.88 1.39 21.02
CA PHE A 768 -5.96 -0.04 20.70
C PHE A 768 -6.82 -0.76 21.77
N PRO A 769 -8.13 -0.45 21.83
CA PRO A 769 -9.01 -0.96 22.88
C PRO A 769 -9.22 -2.48 22.82
N ASP A 770 -9.27 -3.05 21.61
CA ASP A 770 -9.46 -4.49 21.39
C ASP A 770 -8.14 -5.27 21.56
N ASP A 771 -8.19 -6.29 22.42
CA ASP A 771 -7.09 -7.17 22.79
C ASP A 771 -6.59 -8.05 21.64
N GLU A 772 -7.42 -8.33 20.63
CA GLU A 772 -7.08 -9.20 19.49
C GLU A 772 -6.44 -8.43 18.32
N ILE A 773 -6.37 -7.09 18.40
CA ILE A 773 -5.66 -6.27 17.42
C ILE A 773 -4.19 -6.69 17.36
N ARG A 774 -3.71 -7.05 16.17
CA ARG A 774 -2.28 -7.31 15.95
C ARG A 774 -1.51 -6.00 15.87
N LEU A 775 -0.52 -5.88 16.75
CA LEU A 775 0.45 -4.79 16.75
C LEU A 775 1.56 -5.04 15.71
N PRO A 776 2.38 -4.05 15.36
CA PRO A 776 3.43 -4.19 14.33
C PRO A 776 4.49 -5.27 14.63
N ASN A 777 4.63 -5.68 15.90
CA ASN A 777 5.52 -6.76 16.32
C ASN A 777 4.92 -8.17 16.11
N GLY A 778 3.70 -8.27 15.58
CA GLY A 778 3.02 -9.52 15.25
C GLY A 778 2.29 -10.20 16.42
N VAL A 779 2.34 -9.63 17.64
CA VAL A 779 1.51 -10.08 18.77
C VAL A 779 0.24 -9.25 18.89
N THR A 780 -0.73 -9.74 19.65
CA THR A 780 -1.97 -8.99 19.89
C THR A 780 -1.80 -7.97 21.01
N ALA A 781 -2.62 -6.92 21.02
CA ALA A 781 -2.57 -5.84 22.00
C ALA A 781 -2.72 -6.37 23.44
N GLY A 782 -3.63 -7.33 23.67
CA GLY A 782 -3.84 -7.94 24.98
C GLY A 782 -2.60 -8.68 25.48
N ILE A 783 -1.98 -9.50 24.62
CA ILE A 783 -0.74 -10.22 24.96
C ILE A 783 0.40 -9.25 25.25
N GLN A 784 0.49 -8.15 24.49
CA GLN A 784 1.54 -7.16 24.71
C GLN A 784 1.36 -6.41 26.02
N ARG A 785 0.13 -5.97 26.34
CA ARG A 785 -0.18 -5.32 27.62
C ARG A 785 0.12 -6.22 28.81
N GLU A 786 -0.25 -7.50 28.75
CA GLU A 786 0.08 -8.48 29.80
C GLU A 786 1.60 -8.67 29.97
N ARG A 787 2.36 -8.65 28.88
CA ARG A 787 3.83 -8.71 28.95
C ARG A 787 4.43 -7.46 29.56
N ASP A 788 3.91 -6.29 29.20
CA ASP A 788 4.38 -5.02 29.73
C ASP A 788 4.04 -4.89 31.22
N GLU A 789 2.84 -5.25 31.65
CA GLU A 789 2.44 -5.28 33.07
C GLU A 789 3.40 -6.16 33.90
N ARG A 790 3.64 -7.42 33.47
CA ARG A 790 4.62 -8.30 34.15
C ARG A 790 6.03 -7.74 34.17
N ARG A 791 6.43 -6.99 33.13
CA ARG A 791 7.74 -6.33 33.06
C ARG A 791 7.80 -5.19 34.08
N LEU A 792 6.77 -4.36 34.15
CA LEU A 792 6.71 -3.23 35.08
C LEU A 792 6.65 -3.71 36.54
N ASP A 793 5.81 -4.69 36.86
CA ASP A 793 5.75 -5.33 38.19
C ASP A 793 7.14 -5.85 38.63
N PHE A 794 7.86 -6.49 37.71
CA PHE A 794 9.21 -6.97 37.98
C PHE A 794 10.19 -5.83 38.25
N ILE A 795 10.09 -4.72 37.52
CA ILE A 795 10.95 -3.53 37.74
C ILE A 795 10.62 -2.90 39.11
N GLU A 796 9.35 -2.70 39.42
CA GLU A 796 8.88 -2.16 40.71
C GLU A 796 9.33 -3.02 41.90
N SER A 797 9.46 -4.34 41.72
CA SER A 797 9.96 -5.25 42.76
C SER A 797 11.38 -4.92 43.27
N PHE A 798 12.15 -4.11 42.54
CA PHE A 798 13.45 -3.59 42.99
C PHE A 798 13.33 -2.35 43.90
N GLY A 799 12.12 -1.94 44.29
CA GLY A 799 11.88 -0.80 45.18
C GLY A 799 12.08 0.55 44.50
N VAL A 800 11.67 0.65 43.23
CA VAL A 800 11.69 1.86 42.40
C VAL A 800 10.26 2.26 42.03
N ASN A 801 10.04 3.56 41.82
CA ASN A 801 8.75 4.05 41.31
C ASN A 801 8.78 4.04 39.78
N VAL A 802 7.68 3.65 39.13
CA VAL A 802 7.56 3.67 37.67
C VAL A 802 6.45 4.65 37.25
N GLU A 803 6.80 5.63 36.40
CA GLU A 803 5.84 6.50 35.72
C GLU A 803 5.78 6.13 34.23
N VAL A 804 4.58 5.86 33.71
CA VAL A 804 4.36 5.51 32.30
C VAL A 804 3.63 6.64 31.59
N TYR A 805 4.24 7.17 30.53
CA TYR A 805 3.66 8.18 29.65
C TYR A 805 3.38 7.58 28.28
N TRP A 806 2.13 7.66 27.82
CA TRP A 806 1.76 7.14 26.50
C TRP A 806 1.99 8.17 25.40
N GLU A 807 2.38 7.69 24.22
CA GLU A 807 2.59 8.56 23.05
C GLU A 807 1.39 9.49 22.77
N CYS A 808 0.16 9.00 22.88
CA CYS A 808 -1.04 9.80 22.64
C CYS A 808 -1.25 10.90 23.70
N GLU A 809 -0.79 10.68 24.94
CA GLU A 809 -0.81 11.65 26.03
C GLU A 809 0.24 12.74 25.78
N ILE A 810 1.47 12.36 25.42
CA ILE A 810 2.55 13.29 25.06
C ILE A 810 2.13 14.16 23.87
N ARG A 811 1.51 13.57 22.84
CA ARG A 811 0.94 14.33 21.71
C ARG A 811 -0.15 15.32 22.17
N GLY A 812 -0.97 14.91 23.14
CA GLY A 812 -1.95 15.77 23.80
C GLY A 812 -1.29 16.95 24.53
N MET A 813 -0.21 16.71 25.29
CA MET A 813 0.57 17.74 25.97
C MET A 813 1.17 18.74 24.98
N LEU A 814 1.81 18.26 23.91
CA LEU A 814 2.37 19.10 22.84
C LEU A 814 1.31 20.02 22.21
N SER A 815 0.07 19.57 22.05
CA SER A 815 -0.98 20.41 21.48
C SER A 815 -1.31 21.64 22.36
N ARG A 816 -1.17 21.49 23.68
CA ARG A 816 -1.57 22.48 24.71
C ARG A 816 -0.39 23.35 25.15
N ASP A 817 0.79 22.77 25.26
CA ASP A 817 1.98 23.44 25.78
C ASP A 817 2.85 24.03 24.65
N ARG A 818 3.06 25.35 24.69
CA ARG A 818 3.90 26.06 23.71
C ARG A 818 5.40 25.90 24.01
N VAL A 819 5.78 25.85 25.28
CA VAL A 819 7.18 25.73 25.72
C VAL A 819 7.71 24.34 25.38
N MET A 820 6.94 23.30 25.73
CA MET A 820 7.25 21.91 25.37
C MET A 820 7.41 21.75 23.86
N ARG A 821 6.50 22.32 23.04
CA ARG A 821 6.63 22.32 21.58
C ARG A 821 7.93 22.96 21.08
N LEU A 822 8.31 24.10 21.65
CA LEU A 822 9.54 24.79 21.26
C LEU A 822 10.78 23.97 21.62
N LYS A 823 10.78 23.32 22.79
CA LYS A 823 11.84 22.41 23.22
C LYS A 823 11.95 21.18 22.31
N PHE A 824 10.82 20.56 21.98
CA PHE A 824 10.78 19.46 21.02
C PHE A 824 11.31 19.86 19.64
N LYS A 825 11.01 21.09 19.18
CA LYS A 825 11.48 21.63 17.90
C LYS A 825 12.99 21.91 17.88
N ASN A 826 13.55 22.35 19.01
CA ASN A 826 14.96 22.70 19.14
C ASN A 826 15.84 21.51 19.61
N TYR A 827 15.25 20.34 19.83
CA TYR A 827 15.99 19.14 20.24
C TYR A 827 17.01 18.74 19.18
N LEU A 828 18.27 18.61 19.61
CA LEU A 828 19.36 18.13 18.76
C LEU A 828 19.22 16.60 18.61
N ASP A 829 18.83 16.14 17.43
CA ASP A 829 18.62 14.72 17.18
C ASP A 829 19.95 13.95 17.13
N ASN A 830 20.33 13.38 18.27
CA ASN A 830 21.44 12.44 18.43
C ASN A 830 20.99 10.97 18.29
N GLY A 831 19.73 10.72 17.88
CA GLY A 831 19.09 9.42 17.78
C GLY A 831 19.65 8.51 16.68
N PRO A 832 18.99 7.38 16.37
CA PRO A 832 19.43 6.45 15.34
C PRO A 832 19.56 7.13 13.96
N ILE A 833 20.30 6.48 13.06
CA ILE A 833 20.42 6.93 11.67
C ILE A 833 19.11 6.64 10.91
N ASP A 834 18.44 7.69 10.43
CA ASP A 834 17.45 7.56 9.36
C ASP A 834 18.19 7.51 8.02
N ILE A 835 18.33 6.30 7.46
CA ILE A 835 19.08 6.06 6.23
C ILE A 835 18.55 6.91 5.07
N ARG A 836 17.22 7.09 4.98
CA ARG A 836 16.61 7.84 3.87
C ARG A 836 16.82 9.35 4.00
N SER A 837 17.23 9.85 5.17
CA SER A 837 17.57 11.26 5.35
C SER A 837 18.85 11.66 4.61
N ALA A 838 19.72 10.71 4.26
CA ALA A 838 20.91 10.93 3.43
C ALA A 838 20.65 10.80 1.92
N PHE A 839 19.45 10.39 1.50
CA PHE A 839 19.14 10.15 0.10
C PHE A 839 18.56 11.40 -0.57
N PHE A 840 19.30 11.97 -1.52
CA PHE A 840 18.95 13.19 -2.25
C PHE A 840 18.90 12.97 -3.78
N GLY A 841 18.18 13.83 -4.47
CA GLY A 841 18.17 13.87 -5.93
C GLY A 841 19.39 14.58 -6.52
N GLY A 842 19.39 14.80 -7.83
CA GLY A 842 20.45 15.57 -8.49
C GLY A 842 20.54 17.01 -7.98
N ARG A 843 21.77 17.52 -7.79
CA ARG A 843 22.01 18.90 -7.38
C ARG A 843 21.47 19.85 -8.45
N THR A 844 20.56 20.74 -8.04
CA THR A 844 20.07 21.84 -8.86
C THR A 844 20.25 23.13 -8.07
N GLY A 845 21.11 24.03 -8.55
CA GLY A 845 21.40 25.30 -7.89
C GLY A 845 21.81 26.36 -8.91
N PRO A 846 20.87 27.14 -9.46
CA PRO A 846 21.21 28.20 -10.39
C PRO A 846 21.97 29.32 -9.67
N LEU A 847 23.16 29.67 -10.15
CA LEU A 847 23.88 30.88 -9.69
C LEU A 847 23.20 32.16 -10.19
N LYS A 848 22.52 32.09 -11.34
CA LYS A 848 21.76 33.18 -11.95
C LYS A 848 20.54 32.62 -12.67
N LEU A 849 19.37 33.24 -12.49
CA LEU A 849 18.12 32.78 -13.09
C LEU A 849 18.00 33.12 -14.59
N PHE A 850 18.65 34.19 -15.04
CA PHE A 850 18.64 34.61 -16.44
C PHE A 850 19.96 35.26 -16.84
N GLN A 851 20.53 34.83 -17.98
CA GLN A 851 21.72 35.42 -18.58
C GLN A 851 21.50 35.60 -20.07
N LYS A 852 21.63 36.85 -20.56
CA LYS A 852 21.68 37.18 -21.98
C LYS A 852 23.14 37.39 -22.39
N THR A 853 23.53 36.88 -23.56
CA THR A 853 24.87 37.12 -24.11
C THR A 853 25.00 38.56 -24.60
N GLY A 854 26.12 39.21 -24.27
CA GLY A 854 26.55 40.44 -24.93
C GLY A 854 27.12 40.17 -26.33
N GLU A 855 27.47 41.24 -27.05
CA GLU A 855 28.13 41.14 -28.36
C GLU A 855 29.48 40.41 -28.23
N GLY A 856 29.71 39.40 -29.07
CA GLY A 856 30.91 38.55 -29.02
C GLY A 856 30.94 37.48 -27.92
N GLN A 857 29.94 37.41 -27.03
CA GLN A 857 29.84 36.36 -26.01
C GLN A 857 29.08 35.12 -26.50
N LYS A 858 29.48 33.95 -26.02
CA LYS A 858 28.80 32.67 -26.27
C LYS A 858 28.49 31.99 -24.93
N ILE A 859 27.36 31.29 -24.87
CA ILE A 859 27.06 30.36 -23.78
C ILE A 859 27.47 28.96 -24.25
N SER A 860 28.25 28.27 -23.41
CA SER A 860 28.60 26.86 -23.61
C SER A 860 27.77 26.00 -22.66
N TYR A 861 27.33 24.84 -23.14
CA TYR A 861 26.61 23.83 -22.35
C TYR A 861 27.44 22.56 -22.29
N TYR A 862 27.69 22.08 -21.08
CA TYR A 862 28.43 20.83 -20.82
C TYR A 862 27.46 19.83 -20.19
N ASP A 863 27.38 18.64 -20.77
CA ASP A 863 26.54 17.54 -20.28
C ASP A 863 27.39 16.28 -20.09
N VAL A 864 27.20 15.61 -18.96
CA VAL A 864 27.90 14.35 -18.69
C VAL A 864 27.12 13.21 -19.34
N THR A 865 27.72 12.59 -20.36
CA THR A 865 27.12 11.44 -21.05
C THR A 865 26.94 10.28 -20.08
N SER A 866 25.68 10.00 -19.69
CA SER A 866 25.32 8.88 -18.81
C SER A 866 25.99 8.94 -17.42
N LEU A 867 25.83 10.06 -16.71
CA LEU A 867 26.36 10.30 -15.35
C LEU A 867 26.15 9.11 -14.38
N TYR A 868 24.89 8.72 -14.12
CA TYR A 868 24.62 7.62 -13.16
C TYR A 868 25.24 6.27 -13.58
N PRO A 869 25.11 5.81 -14.85
CA PRO A 869 25.85 4.63 -15.31
C PRO A 869 27.37 4.71 -15.13
N PHE A 870 27.97 5.88 -15.37
CA PHE A 870 29.41 6.08 -15.16
C PHE A 870 29.77 5.90 -13.69
N ILE A 871 29.04 6.55 -12.77
CA ILE A 871 29.21 6.39 -11.33
C ILE A 871 29.04 4.92 -10.92
N ASN A 872 28.05 4.21 -11.45
CA ASN A 872 27.82 2.78 -11.15
C ASN A 872 29.00 1.88 -11.56
N VAL A 873 29.83 2.28 -12.52
CA VAL A 873 31.02 1.51 -12.95
C VAL A 873 32.26 1.91 -12.16
N SER A 874 32.39 3.17 -11.78
CA SER A 874 33.58 3.69 -11.09
C SER A 874 33.51 3.57 -9.57
N THR A 875 32.32 3.32 -9.00
CA THR A 875 32.09 3.34 -7.55
C THR A 875 32.28 1.98 -6.90
N ARG A 876 32.83 2.01 -5.68
CA ARG A 876 32.92 0.91 -4.73
C ARG A 876 31.63 0.83 -3.92
N TYR A 877 30.92 -0.29 -4.00
CA TYR A 877 29.63 -0.44 -3.30
C TYR A 877 29.75 -1.25 -2.01
N PRO A 878 29.07 -0.85 -0.92
CA PRO A 878 29.01 -1.65 0.30
C PRO A 878 28.21 -2.94 0.05
N ILE A 879 28.64 -4.06 0.63
CA ILE A 879 27.93 -5.35 0.55
C ILE A 879 27.64 -5.93 1.93
N GLY A 880 26.65 -6.82 2.02
CA GLY A 880 26.19 -7.38 3.28
C GLY A 880 25.48 -6.38 4.19
N HIS A 881 25.73 -6.50 5.49
CA HIS A 881 25.15 -5.66 6.55
C HIS A 881 26.25 -4.92 7.32
N PRO A 882 25.98 -3.69 7.80
CA PRO A 882 26.99 -2.89 8.48
C PRO A 882 27.19 -3.32 9.93
N ASP A 883 28.35 -3.00 10.47
CA ASP A 883 28.58 -2.91 11.90
C ASP A 883 28.00 -1.59 12.43
N VAL A 884 27.25 -1.66 13.53
CA VAL A 884 26.57 -0.51 14.14
C VAL A 884 27.41 0.03 15.29
N HIS A 885 27.84 1.29 15.19
CA HIS A 885 28.60 1.98 16.23
C HIS A 885 27.79 3.09 16.88
N ILE A 886 27.68 3.01 18.21
CA ILE A 886 27.05 4.00 19.08
C ILE A 886 28.17 4.75 19.81
N LEU A 887 28.57 5.92 19.30
CA LEU A 887 29.79 6.62 19.76
C LEU A 887 29.48 7.80 20.68
N ASN A 888 28.65 8.76 20.23
CA ASN A 888 28.35 10.01 20.95
C ASN A 888 29.61 10.77 21.43
N ASN A 889 30.66 10.82 20.61
CA ASN A 889 31.94 11.44 20.96
C ASN A 889 32.07 12.85 20.40
N ASP A 890 32.60 13.77 21.21
CA ASP A 890 33.07 15.07 20.73
C ASP A 890 34.38 14.87 19.96
N VAL A 891 34.50 15.50 18.79
CA VAL A 891 35.64 15.38 17.88
C VAL A 891 36.01 16.75 17.31
N ASN A 892 37.12 16.83 16.56
CA ASN A 892 37.46 18.01 15.78
C ASN A 892 37.99 17.56 14.42
N TRP A 893 37.11 17.05 13.56
CA TRP A 893 37.50 16.62 12.22
C TRP A 893 37.49 17.82 11.28
N THR A 894 38.63 18.08 10.67
CA THR A 894 38.86 19.22 9.77
C THR A 894 39.44 18.77 8.43
N GLN A 895 39.89 17.52 8.34
CA GLN A 895 40.45 16.92 7.14
C GLN A 895 39.89 15.51 6.93
N PRO A 896 39.83 15.00 5.68
CA PRO A 896 39.33 13.65 5.40
C PRO A 896 40.02 12.53 6.18
N SER A 897 41.30 12.70 6.52
CA SER A 897 42.08 11.72 7.30
C SER A 897 41.60 11.55 8.73
N ASP A 898 40.83 12.51 9.26
CA ASP A 898 40.29 12.45 10.62
C ASP A 898 39.11 11.47 10.71
N ASN A 899 38.43 11.22 9.58
CA ASN A 899 37.37 10.23 9.50
C ASN A 899 37.97 8.82 9.27
N THR A 900 37.99 8.01 10.33
CA THR A 900 38.51 6.63 10.28
C THR A 900 37.57 5.62 9.62
N PHE A 901 36.36 6.03 9.22
CA PHE A 901 35.35 5.15 8.63
C PHE A 901 35.30 5.37 7.11
N GLU A 902 36.00 4.51 6.36
CA GLU A 902 36.17 4.63 4.90
C GLU A 902 34.83 4.53 4.15
N LEU A 903 34.04 3.50 4.42
CA LEU A 903 32.75 3.25 3.77
C LEU A 903 31.65 3.14 4.82
N ALA A 904 31.00 4.25 5.12
CA ALA A 904 30.02 4.31 6.19
C ALA A 904 28.92 5.34 5.93
N LEU A 905 27.80 5.15 6.63
CA LEU A 905 26.81 6.19 6.82
C LEU A 905 27.00 6.77 8.22
N LEU A 906 27.21 8.08 8.32
CA LEU A 906 27.51 8.76 9.57
C LEU A 906 26.41 9.74 9.95
N LYS A 907 26.15 9.85 11.25
CA LYS A 907 25.37 10.94 11.85
C LYS A 907 26.31 11.82 12.65
N VAL A 908 26.49 13.06 12.21
CA VAL A 908 27.53 13.98 12.71
C VAL A 908 26.97 15.39 12.90
N PHE A 909 27.55 16.15 13.84
CA PHE A 909 27.31 17.59 13.91
C PHE A 909 28.36 18.31 13.05
N VAL A 910 27.89 18.98 11.98
CA VAL A 910 28.74 19.62 10.99
C VAL A 910 28.59 21.13 11.05
N ILE A 911 29.69 21.84 10.84
CA ILE A 911 29.76 23.30 10.77
C ILE A 911 30.36 23.66 9.40
N PRO A 912 29.62 24.33 8.51
CA PRO A 912 30.14 24.75 7.22
C PRO A 912 31.14 25.91 7.35
N PRO A 913 32.02 26.13 6.36
CA PRO A 913 32.84 27.34 6.28
C PRO A 913 31.96 28.60 6.14
N ARG A 914 32.51 29.77 6.47
CA ARG A 914 31.76 31.04 6.34
C ARG A 914 31.55 31.47 4.89
N ASN A 915 32.41 31.02 3.99
CA ASN A 915 32.34 31.32 2.57
C ASN A 915 32.83 30.10 1.76
N ILE A 916 32.10 29.76 0.69
CA ILE A 916 32.42 28.68 -0.25
C ILE A 916 31.55 28.87 -1.51
N ASP A 917 32.12 28.60 -2.69
CA ASP A 917 31.43 28.75 -3.97
C ASP A 917 30.32 27.71 -4.18
N ILE A 918 30.60 26.46 -3.81
CA ILE A 918 29.72 25.31 -4.01
C ILE A 918 29.55 24.57 -2.67
N PRO A 919 28.54 24.94 -1.85
CA PRO A 919 28.31 24.27 -0.57
C PRO A 919 28.00 22.79 -0.80
N VAL A 920 28.59 21.89 -0.01
CA VAL A 920 28.59 20.44 -0.25
C VAL A 920 27.41 19.73 0.40
N LEU A 921 27.28 19.84 1.73
CA LEU A 921 26.27 19.10 2.48
C LEU A 921 24.90 19.79 2.41
N PRO A 922 23.83 19.06 2.05
CA PRO A 922 22.49 19.59 2.01
C PRO A 922 21.80 19.59 3.38
N MET A 923 20.72 20.37 3.46
CA MET A 923 19.75 20.35 4.54
C MET A 923 18.34 20.45 3.97
N LYS A 924 17.43 19.64 4.50
CA LYS A 924 16.00 19.76 4.21
C LYS A 924 15.36 20.69 5.24
N ILE A 925 14.68 21.72 4.77
CA ILE A 925 14.01 22.73 5.61
C ILE A 925 12.51 22.67 5.38
N GLY A 926 11.73 22.62 6.46
CA GLY A 926 10.27 22.57 6.45
C GLY A 926 9.74 21.31 7.14
N ASP A 927 8.61 21.42 7.85
CA ASP A 927 8.01 20.29 8.57
C ASP A 927 7.15 19.40 7.66
N ASP A 928 6.59 19.95 6.55
CA ASP A 928 5.62 19.26 5.69
C ASP A 928 5.92 19.28 4.18
N ASP A 929 6.77 20.20 3.71
CA ASP A 929 7.31 20.25 2.34
C ASP A 929 8.80 20.61 2.41
N GLU A 930 9.61 19.57 2.51
CA GLU A 930 11.05 19.67 2.73
C GLU A 930 11.74 20.30 1.51
N ARG A 931 12.08 21.58 1.61
CA ARG A 931 12.92 22.23 0.60
C ARG A 931 14.37 21.81 0.80
N LEU A 932 14.98 21.25 -0.24
CA LEU A 932 16.40 20.92 -0.25
C LEU A 932 17.22 22.19 -0.48
N LEU A 933 18.03 22.57 0.51
CA LEU A 933 18.94 23.71 0.44
C LEU A 933 20.37 23.22 0.71
N PHE A 934 21.36 23.98 0.25
CA PHE A 934 22.77 23.77 0.57
C PHE A 934 23.31 24.98 1.36
N PRO A 935 22.98 25.12 2.65
CA PRO A 935 23.21 26.36 3.40
C PRO A 935 24.59 26.43 4.06
N LEU A 936 25.06 27.66 4.30
CA LEU A 936 26.23 27.95 5.16
C LEU A 936 25.88 28.33 6.60
N CYS A 937 24.57 28.37 6.91
CA CYS A 937 24.04 28.56 8.25
C CYS A 937 22.64 27.93 8.34
N SER A 938 22.50 26.92 9.19
CA SER A 938 21.22 26.25 9.43
C SER A 938 20.15 27.19 9.99
N THR A 939 20.54 28.11 10.89
CA THR A 939 19.61 29.11 11.46
C THR A 939 19.10 30.07 10.39
N CYS A 940 19.97 30.64 9.55
CA CYS A 940 19.55 31.51 8.45
C CYS A 940 18.60 30.79 7.48
N ALA A 941 18.90 29.53 7.14
CA ALA A 941 18.05 28.74 6.26
C ALA A 941 16.66 28.47 6.86
N LYS A 942 16.57 28.29 8.18
CA LYS A 942 15.30 28.13 8.91
C LYS A 942 14.52 29.44 9.04
N GLU A 943 15.21 30.57 9.19
CA GLU A 943 14.60 31.91 9.28
C GLU A 943 14.08 32.39 7.92
N HIS A 944 14.78 32.04 6.84
CA HIS A 944 14.49 32.47 5.47
C HIS A 944 14.35 31.28 4.49
N PRO A 945 13.38 30.36 4.69
CA PRO A 945 13.26 29.12 3.91
C PRO A 945 12.91 29.35 2.43
N ASN A 946 12.26 30.47 2.11
CA ASN A 946 11.91 30.84 0.75
C ASN A 946 13.06 31.57 0.01
N GLY A 947 14.13 31.90 0.72
CA GLY A 947 15.22 32.75 0.23
C GLY A 947 14.86 34.24 0.33
N ASP A 948 15.90 35.07 0.49
CA ASP A 948 15.85 36.53 0.36
C ASP A 948 17.16 36.95 -0.33
N VAL A 949 17.10 37.90 -1.26
CA VAL A 949 18.29 38.35 -2.01
C VAL A 949 18.77 39.65 -1.40
N ASN A 950 19.78 39.54 -0.53
CA ASN A 950 20.44 40.69 0.05
C ASN A 950 21.95 40.57 -0.17
N GLU A 951 22.45 41.28 -1.18
CA GLU A 951 23.86 41.31 -1.57
C GLU A 951 24.80 41.74 -0.44
N ASN A 952 24.28 42.43 0.58
CA ASN A 952 25.03 42.92 1.74
C ASN A 952 24.84 42.06 3.00
N TYR A 953 24.16 40.91 2.92
CA TYR A 953 23.90 40.07 4.09
C TYR A 953 25.15 39.36 4.59
N SER A 954 25.47 39.53 5.87
CA SER A 954 26.54 38.84 6.57
C SER A 954 26.00 38.15 7.81
N CYS A 955 26.02 36.81 7.82
CA CYS A 955 25.52 36.01 8.93
C CYS A 955 26.28 36.29 10.25
N LYS A 956 25.54 36.70 11.29
CA LYS A 956 26.07 37.00 12.64
C LYS A 956 25.96 35.82 13.61
N HIS A 957 25.42 34.69 13.17
CA HIS A 957 25.28 33.49 14.00
C HIS A 957 26.64 32.88 14.37
N THR A 958 26.70 32.31 15.58
CA THR A 958 27.86 31.54 16.06
C THR A 958 28.01 30.23 15.30
N ASP A 959 29.17 29.59 15.37
CA ASP A 959 29.40 28.33 14.65
C ASP A 959 28.46 27.21 15.12
N GLN A 960 28.13 27.18 16.42
CA GLN A 960 27.13 26.27 16.97
C GLN A 960 25.71 26.54 16.40
N GLN A 961 25.33 27.79 16.19
CA GLN A 961 24.05 28.16 15.58
C GLN A 961 24.04 27.92 14.05
N ARG A 962 25.21 27.96 13.41
CA ARG A 962 25.36 27.71 11.97
C ARG A 962 25.35 26.23 11.64
N GLY A 963 25.88 25.39 12.51
CA GLY A 963 25.94 23.94 12.32
C GLY A 963 24.59 23.23 12.46
N TRP A 964 24.57 21.96 12.08
CA TRP A 964 23.41 21.07 12.20
C TRP A 964 23.84 19.61 12.31
N VAL A 965 22.91 18.74 12.72
CA VAL A 965 23.11 17.29 12.61
C VAL A 965 22.84 16.86 11.18
N SER A 966 23.86 16.31 10.53
CA SER A 966 23.80 15.76 9.18
C SER A 966 23.90 14.24 9.24
N THR A 967 23.04 13.56 8.46
CA THR A 967 23.24 12.16 8.09
C THR A 967 23.81 12.16 6.67
N CYS A 968 25.04 11.69 6.49
CA CYS A 968 25.73 11.71 5.19
C CYS A 968 26.67 10.52 5.03
N THR A 969 26.97 10.18 3.78
CA THR A 969 27.97 9.15 3.49
C THR A 969 29.36 9.62 3.91
N SER A 970 30.28 8.68 4.19
CA SER A 970 31.69 8.98 4.41
C SER A 970 32.30 9.72 3.21
N ILE A 971 31.84 9.41 2.00
CA ILE A 971 32.28 10.02 0.74
C ILE A 971 31.90 11.51 0.71
N GLU A 972 30.63 11.84 0.93
CA GLU A 972 30.16 13.24 0.96
C GLU A 972 30.76 14.02 2.12
N LEU A 973 30.89 13.40 3.30
CA LEU A 973 31.50 14.05 4.46
C LEU A 973 32.97 14.39 4.19
N ASN A 974 33.73 13.47 3.61
CA ASN A 974 35.13 13.69 3.28
C ASN A 974 35.28 14.80 2.22
N GLU A 975 34.39 14.90 1.24
CA GLU A 975 34.40 16.01 0.30
C GLU A 975 34.08 17.34 0.99
N ALA A 976 33.12 17.36 1.91
CA ALA A 976 32.81 18.54 2.71
C ALA A 976 34.00 19.00 3.58
N LEU A 977 34.74 18.06 4.18
CA LEU A 977 35.94 18.37 4.97
C LEU A 977 37.03 19.04 4.12
N LYS A 978 37.25 18.60 2.87
CA LYS A 978 38.20 19.26 1.94
C LYS A 978 37.81 20.71 1.67
N GLU A 979 36.51 20.96 1.60
CA GLU A 979 35.92 22.27 1.37
C GLU A 979 35.81 23.13 2.66
N GLY A 980 36.44 22.71 3.76
CA GLY A 980 36.56 23.50 4.99
C GLY A 980 35.41 23.36 5.99
N TYR A 981 34.58 22.33 5.86
CA TYR A 981 33.62 21.97 6.91
C TYR A 981 34.36 21.41 8.13
N VAL A 982 33.77 21.55 9.32
CA VAL A 982 34.30 21.01 10.58
C VAL A 982 33.24 20.11 11.22
N VAL A 983 33.64 18.91 11.65
CA VAL A 983 32.82 18.04 12.50
C VAL A 983 33.23 18.23 13.94
N THR A 984 32.27 18.58 14.80
CA THR A 984 32.52 18.73 16.25
C THR A 984 31.98 17.57 17.08
N LYS A 985 31.13 16.72 16.49
CA LYS A 985 30.55 15.57 17.19
C LYS A 985 30.17 14.43 16.25
N VAL A 986 30.43 13.19 16.66
CA VAL A 986 30.01 11.96 15.97
C VAL A 986 29.02 11.21 16.84
N PHE A 987 27.81 11.00 16.34
CA PHE A 987 26.72 10.35 17.09
C PHE A 987 26.67 8.85 16.81
N ARG A 988 26.57 8.47 15.53
CA ARG A 988 26.33 7.10 15.07
C ARG A 988 27.09 6.84 13.78
N VAL A 989 27.51 5.59 13.59
CA VAL A 989 28.15 5.13 12.35
C VAL A 989 27.60 3.75 11.98
N LEU A 990 27.20 3.60 10.71
CA LEU A 990 26.95 2.30 10.08
C LEU A 990 28.14 1.99 9.17
N GLU A 991 29.07 1.17 9.64
CA GLU A 991 30.32 0.87 8.94
C GLU A 991 30.16 -0.39 8.08
N PHE A 992 30.49 -0.30 6.80
CA PHE A 992 30.51 -1.44 5.89
C PHE A 992 31.96 -1.90 5.65
N LYS A 993 32.34 -2.99 6.31
CA LYS A 993 33.70 -3.57 6.19
C LYS A 993 33.92 -4.32 4.88
N ASN A 994 32.85 -4.75 4.23
CA ASN A 994 32.90 -5.46 2.96
C ASN A 994 32.35 -4.59 1.84
N PHE A 995 33.01 -4.63 0.69
CA PHE A 995 32.64 -3.86 -0.48
C PHE A 995 32.92 -4.63 -1.78
N ASP A 996 32.32 -4.17 -2.87
CA ASP A 996 32.47 -4.74 -4.21
C ASP A 996 32.59 -3.64 -5.27
N ASP A 997 33.75 -3.58 -5.92
CA ASP A 997 34.05 -2.66 -7.02
C ASP A 997 33.45 -3.14 -8.35
N ASN A 998 32.89 -4.35 -8.40
CA ASN A 998 32.35 -4.98 -9.59
C ASN A 998 30.83 -5.22 -9.53
N LEU A 999 30.12 -4.75 -8.50
CA LEU A 999 28.69 -5.02 -8.30
C LEU A 999 27.83 -4.71 -9.54
N PHE A 1000 27.97 -3.49 -10.08
CA PHE A 1000 27.21 -3.05 -11.27
C PHE A 1000 27.99 -3.12 -12.58
N ARG A 1001 29.31 -3.33 -12.53
CA ARG A 1001 30.16 -3.28 -13.73
C ARG A 1001 29.71 -4.24 -14.82
N PRO A 1002 29.42 -5.53 -14.56
CA PRO A 1002 28.93 -6.45 -15.59
C PRO A 1002 27.61 -5.97 -16.23
N TYR A 1003 26.64 -5.56 -15.41
CA TYR A 1003 25.34 -5.05 -15.87
C TYR A 1003 25.50 -3.80 -16.74
N ILE A 1004 26.29 -2.82 -16.28
CA ILE A 1004 26.48 -1.56 -17.03
C ILE A 1004 27.25 -1.82 -18.32
N ARG A 1005 28.30 -2.65 -18.31
CA ARG A 1005 29.05 -3.01 -19.52
C ARG A 1005 28.17 -3.69 -20.56
N GLU A 1006 27.29 -4.60 -20.14
CA GLU A 1006 26.33 -5.29 -20.99
C GLU A 1006 25.41 -4.32 -21.75
N PHE A 1007 24.69 -3.46 -21.02
CA PHE A 1007 23.77 -2.51 -21.67
C PHE A 1007 24.47 -1.32 -22.32
N MET A 1008 25.66 -0.92 -21.84
CA MET A 1008 26.44 0.12 -22.51
C MET A 1008 27.00 -0.37 -23.85
N ALA A 1009 27.48 -1.62 -23.92
CA ALA A 1009 27.87 -2.24 -25.18
C ALA A 1009 26.70 -2.22 -26.18
N GLN A 1010 25.51 -2.65 -25.76
CA GLN A 1010 24.31 -2.62 -26.61
C GLN A 1010 23.95 -1.20 -27.06
N LYS A 1011 24.01 -0.22 -26.16
CA LYS A 1011 23.76 1.19 -26.49
C LYS A 1011 24.76 1.72 -27.52
N ILE A 1012 26.05 1.36 -27.40
CA ILE A 1012 27.11 1.77 -28.33
C ILE A 1012 26.93 1.06 -29.69
N HIS A 1013 26.74 -0.26 -29.71
CA HIS A 1013 26.43 -1.04 -30.93
C HIS A 1013 25.27 -0.42 -31.69
N ALA A 1014 24.19 -0.14 -30.99
CA ALA A 1014 22.97 0.43 -31.56
C ALA A 1014 23.10 1.93 -31.93
N SER A 1015 24.14 2.62 -31.47
CA SER A 1015 24.43 4.00 -31.91
C SER A 1015 25.24 4.02 -33.21
N GLY A 1016 26.00 2.96 -33.50
CA GLY A 1016 26.97 2.95 -34.58
C GLY A 1016 28.18 3.84 -34.28
N PHE A 1017 29.11 3.93 -35.24
CA PHE A 1017 30.22 4.88 -35.16
C PHE A 1017 29.76 6.31 -35.49
N ASP A 1018 30.34 7.28 -34.79
CA ASP A 1018 30.16 8.69 -35.11
C ASP A 1018 30.70 9.02 -36.50
N ASN A 1019 30.16 10.08 -37.13
CA ASN A 1019 30.49 10.44 -38.51
C ASN A 1019 32.00 10.72 -38.72
N ASP A 1020 32.71 11.19 -37.70
CA ASP A 1020 34.14 11.51 -37.78
C ASP A 1020 35.07 10.28 -37.66
N ILE A 1021 34.49 9.13 -37.26
CA ILE A 1021 35.14 7.84 -37.06
C ILE A 1021 34.74 6.86 -38.16
N LYS A 1022 33.46 6.87 -38.54
CA LYS A 1022 32.84 5.90 -39.43
C LYS A 1022 33.56 5.81 -40.78
N GLY A 1023 34.00 4.60 -41.14
CA GLY A 1023 34.69 4.32 -42.40
C GLY A 1023 36.21 4.51 -42.35
N ASP A 1024 36.75 5.05 -41.24
CA ASP A 1024 38.18 5.08 -40.97
C ASP A 1024 38.55 3.91 -40.05
N GLN A 1025 39.11 2.85 -40.65
CA GLN A 1025 39.40 1.61 -39.93
C GLN A 1025 40.30 1.82 -38.71
N HIS A 1026 41.27 2.74 -38.79
CA HIS A 1026 42.19 3.00 -37.70
C HIS A 1026 41.47 3.67 -36.53
N LYS A 1027 40.67 4.72 -36.80
CA LYS A 1027 39.86 5.38 -35.76
C LYS A 1027 38.81 4.46 -35.16
N GLU A 1028 38.20 3.58 -35.96
CA GLU A 1028 37.26 2.58 -35.45
C GLU A 1028 37.95 1.58 -34.51
N GLU A 1029 39.14 1.10 -34.88
CA GLU A 1029 39.97 0.23 -34.03
C GLU A 1029 40.38 0.93 -32.74
N ASP A 1030 40.82 2.18 -32.82
CA ASP A 1030 41.19 2.98 -31.66
C ASP A 1030 40.00 3.21 -30.72
N PHE A 1031 38.82 3.51 -31.26
CA PHE A 1031 37.60 3.65 -30.46
C PHE A 1031 37.21 2.35 -29.75
N ILE A 1032 37.27 1.21 -30.44
CA ILE A 1032 36.99 -0.12 -29.86
C ILE A 1032 38.01 -0.43 -28.75
N LYS A 1033 39.29 -0.17 -29.02
CA LYS A 1033 40.39 -0.37 -28.07
C LYS A 1033 40.19 0.52 -26.83
N GLU A 1034 39.85 1.78 -27.01
CA GLU A 1034 39.58 2.72 -25.92
C GLU A 1034 38.40 2.26 -25.05
N CYS A 1035 37.30 1.80 -25.66
CA CYS A 1035 36.15 1.26 -24.93
C CYS A 1035 36.55 0.07 -24.02
N LYS A 1036 37.43 -0.81 -24.52
CA LYS A 1036 37.91 -1.96 -23.78
C LYS A 1036 38.93 -1.57 -22.71
N GLU A 1037 39.91 -0.73 -23.03
CA GLU A 1037 40.99 -0.34 -22.13
C GLU A 1037 40.50 0.55 -20.99
N LYS A 1038 39.65 1.54 -21.27
CA LYS A 1038 39.16 2.49 -20.26
C LYS A 1038 37.99 1.93 -19.46
N PHE A 1039 37.07 1.21 -20.10
CA PHE A 1039 35.79 0.84 -19.48
C PHE A 1039 35.55 -0.67 -19.38
N GLY A 1040 36.39 -1.51 -20.00
CA GLY A 1040 36.18 -2.95 -20.08
C GLY A 1040 34.96 -3.33 -20.93
N ILE A 1041 34.50 -2.44 -21.81
CA ILE A 1041 33.36 -2.68 -22.69
C ILE A 1041 33.86 -3.36 -23.96
N ILE A 1042 33.35 -4.55 -24.24
CA ILE A 1042 33.71 -5.31 -25.43
C ILE A 1042 32.78 -4.87 -26.57
N ILE A 1043 33.36 -4.23 -27.58
CA ILE A 1043 32.63 -3.80 -28.77
C ILE A 1043 32.92 -4.78 -29.91
N ASP A 1044 31.85 -5.28 -30.53
CA ASP A 1044 31.88 -6.08 -31.74
C ASP A 1044 31.62 -5.16 -32.93
N ARG A 1045 32.61 -5.03 -33.82
CA ARG A 1045 32.54 -4.16 -35.00
C ARG A 1045 31.35 -4.52 -35.89
N GLU A 1046 30.99 -5.80 -36.02
CA GLU A 1046 29.91 -6.25 -36.89
C GLU A 1046 28.53 -5.83 -36.37
N LYS A 1047 28.42 -5.58 -35.07
CA LYS A 1047 27.19 -5.13 -34.39
C LYS A 1047 27.03 -3.61 -34.37
N MET A 1048 28.03 -2.84 -34.82
CA MET A 1048 28.00 -1.36 -34.85
C MET A 1048 27.06 -0.83 -35.95
N LYS A 1049 25.76 -1.01 -35.75
CA LYS A 1049 24.69 -0.63 -36.68
C LYS A 1049 23.68 0.25 -35.97
N VAL A 1050 23.37 1.40 -36.58
CA VAL A 1050 22.37 2.34 -36.04
C VAL A 1050 21.03 1.62 -35.89
N ASN A 1051 20.55 1.53 -34.66
CA ASN A 1051 19.25 0.99 -34.29
C ASN A 1051 18.69 1.80 -33.11
N LYS A 1052 17.74 2.70 -33.40
CA LYS A 1052 17.22 3.66 -32.41
C LYS A 1052 16.51 2.97 -31.23
N GLY A 1053 15.91 1.80 -31.46
CA GLY A 1053 15.07 1.06 -30.53
C GLY A 1053 15.90 0.31 -29.53
N LYS A 1054 16.84 -0.51 -30.01
CA LYS A 1054 17.86 -1.14 -29.18
C LYS A 1054 18.62 -0.12 -28.34
N ARG A 1055 18.98 1.02 -28.94
CA ARG A 1055 19.64 2.12 -28.22
C ARG A 1055 18.76 2.67 -27.10
N THR A 1056 17.47 2.85 -27.35
CA THR A 1056 16.52 3.38 -26.36
C THR A 1056 16.26 2.38 -25.24
N GLN A 1057 16.06 1.11 -25.57
CA GLN A 1057 15.91 0.03 -24.59
C GLN A 1057 17.16 -0.09 -23.70
N ALA A 1058 18.35 -0.13 -24.29
CA ALA A 1058 19.60 -0.19 -23.54
C ALA A 1058 19.78 1.04 -22.62
N LYS A 1059 19.43 2.25 -23.10
CA LYS A 1059 19.42 3.46 -22.28
C LYS A 1059 18.43 3.36 -21.11
N LEU A 1060 17.25 2.81 -21.33
CA LEU A 1060 16.28 2.58 -20.26
C LEU A 1060 16.82 1.59 -19.22
N CYS A 1061 17.45 0.49 -19.64
CA CYS A 1061 18.06 -0.47 -18.71
C CYS A 1061 19.16 0.15 -17.85
N LEU A 1062 20.03 0.95 -18.46
CA LEU A 1062 21.11 1.67 -17.76
C LEU A 1062 20.60 2.61 -16.68
N ASN A 1063 19.49 3.32 -16.94
CA ASN A 1063 19.00 4.38 -16.06
C ASN A 1063 18.00 3.91 -14.99
N ASN A 1064 17.30 2.79 -15.20
CA ASN A 1064 16.18 2.39 -14.34
C ASN A 1064 16.55 1.37 -13.24
N LEU A 1065 17.70 0.69 -13.33
CA LEU A 1065 18.12 -0.27 -12.31
C LEU A 1065 18.41 0.42 -10.96
N TRP A 1066 19.29 1.43 -10.98
CA TRP A 1066 19.77 2.11 -9.77
C TRP A 1066 18.61 2.68 -8.94
N GLY A 1067 17.69 3.43 -9.58
CA GLY A 1067 16.53 4.00 -8.88
C GLY A 1067 15.58 2.95 -8.28
N ARG A 1068 15.61 1.69 -8.75
CA ARG A 1068 14.79 0.61 -8.19
C ARG A 1068 15.29 0.13 -6.83
N PHE A 1069 16.58 0.24 -6.51
CA PHE A 1069 17.10 -0.06 -5.18
C PHE A 1069 16.62 0.93 -4.11
N SER A 1070 16.29 2.15 -4.52
CA SER A 1070 15.76 3.22 -3.67
C SER A 1070 14.23 3.19 -3.46
N LEU A 1071 13.57 2.12 -3.91
CA LEU A 1071 12.10 2.02 -3.85
C LEU A 1071 11.57 2.34 -2.44
N ARG A 1072 10.58 3.23 -2.38
CA ARG A 1072 9.90 3.58 -1.13
C ARG A 1072 8.92 2.45 -0.78
N ASN A 1073 9.07 1.87 0.41
CA ASN A 1073 8.24 0.75 0.87
C ASN A 1073 6.86 1.20 1.42
N PHE A 1074 6.67 2.51 1.64
CA PHE A 1074 5.47 3.10 2.22
C PHE A 1074 4.85 4.19 1.32
N GLY A 1075 3.59 4.56 1.57
CA GLY A 1075 2.92 5.65 0.87
C GLY A 1075 2.29 5.29 -0.49
N LEU A 1076 2.28 4.01 -0.87
CA LEU A 1076 1.53 3.53 -2.03
C LEU A 1076 0.08 3.27 -1.64
N SER A 1077 -0.84 4.00 -2.29
CA SER A 1077 -2.27 3.77 -2.12
C SER A 1077 -2.66 2.40 -2.67
N GLN A 1078 -3.36 1.63 -1.86
CA GLN A 1078 -4.03 0.39 -2.23
C GLN A 1078 -5.53 0.64 -2.29
N CYS A 1079 -6.26 -0.23 -2.99
CA CYS A 1079 -7.71 -0.16 -3.09
C CYS A 1079 -8.33 -1.53 -2.94
N VAL A 1080 -9.50 -1.57 -2.33
CA VAL A 1080 -10.40 -2.72 -2.31
C VAL A 1080 -11.78 -2.25 -2.73
N VAL A 1081 -12.42 -2.98 -3.64
CA VAL A 1081 -13.83 -2.78 -4.01
C VAL A 1081 -14.60 -3.89 -3.30
N THR A 1082 -15.65 -3.54 -2.56
CA THR A 1082 -16.41 -4.52 -1.79
C THR A 1082 -17.89 -4.16 -1.71
N ASP A 1083 -18.73 -5.19 -1.79
CA ASP A 1083 -20.16 -5.15 -1.46
C ASP A 1083 -20.45 -5.68 -0.04
N ASP A 1084 -19.43 -6.14 0.69
CA ASP A 1084 -19.58 -6.75 2.00
C ASP A 1084 -19.31 -5.71 3.11
N PRO A 1085 -20.30 -5.35 3.93
CA PRO A 1085 -20.08 -4.40 5.00
C PRO A 1085 -19.14 -4.95 6.09
N ALA A 1086 -18.88 -6.26 6.18
CA ALA A 1086 -17.88 -6.81 7.09
C ALA A 1086 -16.45 -6.54 6.60
N VAL A 1087 -16.24 -6.54 5.27
CA VAL A 1087 -14.99 -6.06 4.67
C VAL A 1087 -14.84 -4.57 4.95
N TYR A 1088 -15.88 -3.77 4.76
CA TYR A 1088 -15.87 -2.35 5.14
C TYR A 1088 -15.46 -2.14 6.60
N THR A 1089 -16.16 -2.77 7.56
CA THR A 1089 -15.82 -2.67 9.00
C THR A 1089 -14.39 -3.10 9.28
N LYS A 1090 -13.91 -4.18 8.64
CA LYS A 1090 -12.53 -4.63 8.78
C LYS A 1090 -11.54 -3.55 8.39
N TYR A 1091 -11.71 -2.88 7.25
CA TYR A 1091 -10.79 -1.83 6.79
C TYR A 1091 -10.97 -0.52 7.60
N SER A 1092 -12.19 -0.13 7.95
CA SER A 1092 -12.47 1.04 8.79
C SER A 1092 -11.88 0.94 10.19
N ASN A 1093 -11.84 -0.28 10.74
CA ASN A 1093 -11.30 -0.54 12.07
C ASN A 1093 -9.83 -1.03 12.05
N ASP A 1094 -9.20 -1.22 10.88
CA ASP A 1094 -7.81 -1.70 10.81
C ASP A 1094 -6.83 -0.58 11.22
N PRO A 1095 -6.15 -0.71 12.36
CA PRO A 1095 -5.26 0.33 12.85
C PRO A 1095 -3.92 0.35 12.10
N SER A 1096 -3.63 -0.63 11.23
CA SER A 1096 -2.42 -0.70 10.42
C SER A 1096 -2.48 0.17 9.15
N ILE A 1097 -3.64 0.71 8.81
CA ILE A 1097 -3.87 1.49 7.60
C ILE A 1097 -4.41 2.89 7.91
N ILE A 1098 -4.24 3.79 6.94
CA ILE A 1098 -4.88 5.10 6.87
C ILE A 1098 -5.80 5.05 5.66
N ILE A 1099 -7.08 5.29 5.86
CA ILE A 1099 -8.02 5.33 4.76
C ILE A 1099 -7.92 6.69 4.07
N ASN A 1100 -7.57 6.65 2.79
CA ASN A 1100 -7.46 7.85 1.96
C ASN A 1100 -8.85 8.37 1.60
N PHE A 1101 -9.76 7.49 1.17
CA PHE A 1101 -11.15 7.84 0.90
C PHE A 1101 -12.02 6.59 0.71
N PHE A 1102 -13.32 6.82 0.74
CA PHE A 1102 -14.34 5.88 0.30
C PHE A 1102 -15.13 6.52 -0.83
N GLU A 1103 -15.35 5.77 -1.90
CA GLU A 1103 -16.25 6.19 -2.97
C GLU A 1103 -17.34 5.14 -3.12
N GLU A 1104 -18.59 5.57 -2.96
CA GLU A 1104 -19.74 4.74 -3.25
C GLU A 1104 -19.91 4.66 -4.76
N LEU A 1105 -19.77 3.45 -5.30
CA LEU A 1105 -19.84 3.24 -6.74
C LEU A 1105 -21.27 2.87 -7.16
N THR A 1106 -21.98 2.12 -6.32
CA THR A 1106 -23.45 1.88 -6.36
C THR A 1106 -23.97 1.77 -4.93
N ASP A 1107 -25.29 1.71 -4.75
CA ASP A 1107 -25.91 1.53 -3.42
C ASP A 1107 -25.41 0.26 -2.70
N ASP A 1108 -24.90 -0.72 -3.44
CA ASP A 1108 -24.40 -1.99 -2.93
C ASP A 1108 -22.88 -2.10 -2.83
N LEU A 1109 -22.10 -1.24 -3.51
CA LEU A 1109 -20.66 -1.41 -3.72
C LEU A 1109 -19.86 -0.18 -3.31
N LEU A 1110 -18.79 -0.42 -2.55
CA LEU A 1110 -17.91 0.58 -1.99
C LEU A 1110 -16.46 0.37 -2.44
N LEU A 1111 -15.83 1.42 -2.95
CA LEU A 1111 -14.38 1.49 -3.16
C LEU A 1111 -13.71 2.10 -1.93
N ILE A 1112 -12.82 1.35 -1.30
CA ILE A 1112 -11.99 1.80 -0.18
C ILE A 1112 -10.57 2.01 -0.69
N SER A 1113 -10.07 3.25 -0.67
CA SER A 1113 -8.66 3.53 -0.91
C SER A 1113 -7.94 3.73 0.42
N TYR A 1114 -6.82 3.05 0.63
CA TYR A 1114 -6.06 3.14 1.88
C TYR A 1114 -4.55 3.09 1.64
N THR A 1115 -3.77 3.45 2.65
CA THR A 1115 -2.31 3.37 2.65
C THR A 1115 -1.86 2.70 3.95
N LYS A 1116 -0.89 1.78 3.91
CA LYS A 1116 -0.32 1.22 5.14
C LYS A 1116 0.45 2.28 5.93
N LYS A 1117 0.24 2.33 7.25
CA LYS A 1117 1.02 3.16 8.17
C LYS A 1117 2.48 2.72 8.16
N LYS A 1118 3.42 3.67 8.29
CA LYS A 1118 4.87 3.42 8.17
C LYS A 1118 5.34 2.33 9.14
N GLU A 1119 4.76 2.28 10.33
CA GLU A 1119 5.08 1.33 11.40
C GLU A 1119 4.75 -0.13 11.04
N PHE A 1120 3.78 -0.33 10.13
CA PHE A 1120 3.28 -1.64 9.68
C PHE A 1120 3.75 -2.01 8.26
N VAL A 1121 4.62 -1.20 7.67
CA VAL A 1121 5.18 -1.47 6.35
C VAL A 1121 6.26 -2.54 6.46
N GLU A 1122 6.17 -3.53 5.59
CA GLU A 1122 7.18 -4.57 5.41
C GLU A 1122 8.20 -4.11 4.36
N GLU A 1123 9.46 -4.50 4.55
CA GLU A 1123 10.52 -4.23 3.58
C GLU A 1123 10.22 -4.94 2.25
N HIS A 1124 10.43 -4.26 1.12
CA HIS A 1124 10.39 -4.92 -0.18
C HIS A 1124 11.62 -5.82 -0.36
N ASP A 1125 11.42 -7.00 -0.96
CA ASP A 1125 12.41 -8.08 -1.14
C ASP A 1125 13.69 -7.74 -1.94
N SER A 1126 13.77 -6.51 -2.46
CA SER A 1126 14.83 -6.01 -3.35
C SER A 1126 15.17 -4.54 -3.12
N SER A 1127 14.63 -3.93 -2.04
CA SER A 1127 14.97 -2.56 -1.65
C SER A 1127 16.28 -2.53 -0.88
N ASN A 1128 17.21 -1.68 -1.32
CA ASN A 1128 18.44 -1.38 -0.61
C ASN A 1128 18.87 0.06 -0.95
N VAL A 1129 18.39 1.02 -0.16
CA VAL A 1129 18.68 2.44 -0.39
C VAL A 1129 20.16 2.78 -0.15
N ILE A 1130 20.90 1.99 0.64
CA ILE A 1130 22.33 2.22 0.89
C ILE A 1130 23.14 2.17 -0.42
N ILE A 1131 22.80 1.26 -1.33
CA ILE A 1131 23.45 1.15 -2.65
C ILE A 1131 23.14 2.36 -3.55
N SER A 1132 22.12 3.14 -3.21
CA SER A 1132 21.74 4.34 -3.95
C SER A 1132 22.22 5.65 -3.30
N LEU A 1133 22.81 5.59 -2.10
CA LEU A 1133 23.58 6.69 -1.54
C LEU A 1133 24.94 6.73 -2.22
#